data_AF-A0AAV3YHW7-F1
#
_entry.id   AF-A0AAV3YHW7-F1
#
_cell.length_a   1.000
_cell.length_b   1.000
_cell.length_c   1.000
_cell.angle_alpha   90.00
_cell.angle_beta   90.00
_cell.angle_gamma   90.00
#
_symmetry.space_group_name_H-M   'P 1'
#
loop_
_entity.id
_entity.type
_entity.pdbx_description
1 polymer ?
#
loop_
_entity_poly.entity_id
_entity_poly.type
_entity_poly.pdbx_seq_one_letter_code
_entity_poly.pdbx_strand_id
1 'polypeptide(L)'
;VFGRLVTSPEDSEAEDEKREERDEKGDGDNDLKEHMVSILFSRSKLSHMQKQVCNHIVQGIQKEAAKMREEWEQSLIALQQQQQQESTMLEFSPAVPVTGLNSGEVLHGPDLYCFELVSMVVALSGSSVGRKYLAQQHTLIRDLFSLLHTATPRIQRQITIIFRRVLPWVKPHALASILSVPMLPPPDYNIVGETGEGDQGFDPNIVRILDVFLACVAKCLSVQMKVKGSGPPSKASTTLTLSQCLQDSAKSPRWWMRGRMDSALAGSIMQLVKDMAAGKLSESWATNTKAAIAEAILNMTKLDETHRDPQACVKTPTMWLALASLCVLDQDHVDRLSSGEWVSSPDHQNGQPRPTCDNHDDGVTPAIILCTECGNLCAECDRYLHLPRRMRGHQRQVFKEEEEAIKVDLHEGCGRIKLFWVMSLVDSRTLKAMVEFREGKTSTATVGPGTCRFCGRTSNSGFLAIGNVCSDPDCQEYAKTACPKMLGCGHLCGGIAGEEACLPCLHRCRPSDQEQLKQDAEDMCMICFTEALSAAPAIQLACSHVFHAHCAKMVLEKRYVGARITFGFSLCPICKTTIDHPCLSPLLEPIKALKVDVCRKALMRLQYEGLDKAEAITTPGARFYQDPAGFAMDRYAYYVCFKCKKAYYGGEARCDEQVGAGDDFDPSELVCGGCSDVSRAQMCAKHGADFLEYKCRYCCSVAVFFCFGTTHFCNACHEEFQRVTAIPRKDLPHCPAGAKGVQLEGEECPLHVIHPPTGEEFALGCGVCRNAHTF
;
A
#
# COMPACT_ATOMS: atom_id res chain seq x y z
N VAL A 1 19.43 22.61 -6.65
CA VAL A 1 20.62 22.77 -5.77
C VAL A 1 20.11 22.75 -4.35
N PHE A 2 20.07 21.54 -3.78
CA PHE A 2 19.53 21.23 -2.45
C PHE A 2 20.73 20.94 -1.53
N GLY A 3 20.77 21.54 -0.35
CA GLY A 3 21.77 21.21 0.65
C GLY A 3 22.02 22.32 1.65
N ARG A 4 21.23 22.32 2.74
CA ARG A 4 21.67 22.59 4.14
C ARG A 4 20.43 22.83 5.01
N LEU A 5 20.05 21.81 5.77
CA LEU A 5 19.15 21.94 6.93
C LEU A 5 19.24 20.66 7.77
N VAL A 6 20.33 20.53 8.53
CA VAL A 6 20.39 19.92 9.87
C VAL A 6 21.71 20.44 10.49
N THR A 7 21.63 21.29 11.51
CA THR A 7 22.79 21.68 12.34
C THR A 7 22.73 20.96 13.68
N SER A 8 23.91 20.60 14.20
CA SER A 8 24.12 19.89 15.46
C SER A 8 23.68 20.74 16.67
N PRO A 9 23.35 20.16 17.84
CA PRO A 9 22.74 20.88 18.95
C PRO A 9 23.64 21.95 19.61
N GLU A 10 24.93 22.03 19.27
CA GLU A 10 25.87 23.01 19.82
C GLU A 10 25.96 24.33 19.01
N ASP A 11 25.47 24.35 17.77
CA ASP A 11 25.55 25.53 16.89
C ASP A 11 24.25 26.38 16.84
N SER A 12 23.22 25.99 17.61
CA SER A 12 21.86 26.55 17.49
C SER A 12 21.64 27.91 18.17
N GLU A 13 22.53 28.36 19.05
CA GLU A 13 22.33 29.64 19.77
C GLU A 13 22.67 30.88 18.92
N ALA A 14 23.40 30.74 17.82
CA ALA A 14 23.87 31.88 17.01
C ALA A 14 23.13 32.09 15.67
N GLU A 15 22.39 31.09 15.17
CA GLU A 15 21.67 31.18 13.89
C GLU A 15 20.20 31.62 14.01
N ASP A 16 19.58 31.53 15.19
CA ASP A 16 18.15 31.83 15.40
C ASP A 16 17.81 33.33 15.26
N GLU A 17 18.75 34.26 15.47
CA GLU A 17 18.50 35.70 15.31
C GLU A 17 18.39 36.16 13.83
N LYS A 18 18.76 35.31 12.85
CA LYS A 18 18.75 35.70 11.42
C LYS A 18 17.65 35.05 10.58
N ARG A 19 16.81 34.19 11.17
CA ARG A 19 15.77 33.44 10.45
C ARG A 19 14.36 34.02 10.51
N GLU A 20 14.12 35.06 11.32
CA GLU A 20 12.76 35.61 11.52
C GLU A 20 12.13 36.30 10.29
N GLU A 21 12.84 36.49 9.16
CA GLU A 21 12.30 37.22 7.99
C GLU A 21 11.92 36.37 6.77
N ARG A 22 12.03 35.03 6.79
CA ARG A 22 11.72 34.22 5.59
C ARG A 22 11.11 32.87 5.94
N ASP A 23 9.80 32.84 6.16
CA ASP A 23 8.92 31.69 5.84
C ASP A 23 7.44 32.09 6.08
N GLU A 24 6.78 32.61 5.04
CA GLU A 24 5.31 32.68 4.97
C GLU A 24 4.85 31.89 3.74
N LYS A 25 4.15 30.76 3.96
CA LYS A 25 2.97 30.28 3.20
C LYS A 25 2.61 28.81 3.52
N GLY A 26 1.49 28.59 4.21
CA GLY A 26 0.74 27.31 4.16
C GLY A 26 -0.32 27.07 5.26
N ASP A 27 -1.60 27.07 4.84
CA ASP A 27 -2.85 26.61 5.51
C ASP A 27 -3.48 27.48 6.64
N GLY A 28 -4.48 28.27 6.26
CA GLY A 28 -4.91 29.51 6.93
C GLY A 28 -5.68 29.42 8.26
N ASP A 29 -5.92 28.24 8.84
CA ASP A 29 -6.63 28.11 10.14
C ASP A 29 -5.78 27.46 11.25
N ASN A 30 -4.84 26.57 10.89
CA ASN A 30 -3.83 26.06 11.84
C ASN A 30 -2.72 27.10 12.10
N ASP A 31 -2.44 27.96 11.11
CA ASP A 31 -1.38 28.98 11.17
C ASP A 31 -1.65 30.01 12.28
N LEU A 32 -2.91 30.40 12.50
CA LEU A 32 -3.27 31.39 13.51
C LEU A 32 -3.07 30.87 14.94
N LYS A 33 -3.43 29.60 15.20
CA LYS A 33 -3.22 28.97 16.51
C LYS A 33 -1.74 28.70 16.77
N GLU A 34 -1.00 28.22 15.77
CA GLU A 34 0.45 27.99 15.89
C GLU A 34 1.21 29.32 16.06
N HIS A 35 0.84 30.38 15.34
CA HIS A 35 1.44 31.71 15.46
C HIS A 35 1.14 32.35 16.83
N MET A 36 -0.11 32.26 17.32
CA MET A 36 -0.47 32.73 18.67
C MET A 36 0.30 31.98 19.76
N VAL A 37 0.52 30.69 19.58
CA VAL A 37 1.27 29.84 20.51
C VAL A 37 2.78 30.12 20.44
N SER A 38 3.33 30.40 19.25
CA SER A 38 4.70 30.89 19.08
C SER A 38 4.93 32.20 19.84
N ILE A 39 3.99 33.15 19.75
CA ILE A 39 4.01 34.40 20.52
C ILE A 39 3.95 34.12 22.03
N LEU A 40 3.07 33.22 22.49
CA LEU A 40 2.92 32.85 23.91
C LEU A 40 4.13 32.10 24.49
N PHE A 41 4.93 31.43 23.65
CA PHE A 41 6.11 30.65 24.04
C PHE A 41 7.44 31.20 23.52
N SER A 42 7.46 32.48 23.10
CA SER A 42 8.64 33.25 22.68
C SER A 42 9.73 33.40 23.75
N ARG A 43 9.43 33.10 25.02
CA ARG A 43 10.39 33.15 26.13
C ARG A 43 11.15 31.83 26.25
N SER A 44 12.44 31.91 26.63
CA SER A 44 13.33 30.75 26.79
C SER A 44 12.88 29.68 27.79
N LYS A 45 11.90 29.96 28.66
CA LYS A 45 11.35 29.00 29.65
C LYS A 45 9.84 29.20 29.83
N LEU A 46 9.13 28.09 30.03
CA LEU A 46 7.71 28.09 30.44
C LEU A 46 7.54 28.73 31.83
N SER A 47 6.57 29.65 31.94
CA SER A 47 6.14 30.20 33.23
C SER A 47 5.53 29.13 34.15
N HIS A 48 5.46 29.42 35.45
CA HIS A 48 4.85 28.51 36.42
C HIS A 48 3.39 28.17 36.08
N MET A 49 2.61 29.18 35.68
CA MET A 49 1.21 28.99 35.27
C MET A 49 1.09 28.14 34.00
N GLN A 50 1.92 28.38 32.98
CA GLN A 50 1.94 27.55 31.77
C GLN A 50 2.27 26.08 32.09
N LYS A 51 3.21 25.82 33.01
CA LYS A 51 3.51 24.45 33.47
C LYS A 51 2.33 23.80 34.18
N GLN A 52 1.60 24.56 35.02
CA GLN A 52 0.40 24.04 35.69
C GLN A 52 -0.71 23.68 34.70
N VAL A 53 -0.94 24.52 33.70
CA VAL A 53 -1.90 24.24 32.61
C VAL A 53 -1.47 22.99 31.82
N CYS A 54 -0.18 22.89 31.46
CA CYS A 54 0.32 21.70 30.76
C CYS A 54 0.16 20.42 31.60
N ASN A 55 0.44 20.47 32.90
CA ASN A 55 0.21 19.35 33.80
C ASN A 55 -1.27 18.92 33.82
N HIS A 56 -2.21 19.87 33.79
CA HIS A 56 -3.63 19.56 33.73
C HIS A 56 -4.02 18.89 32.40
N ILE A 57 -3.49 19.38 31.27
CA ILE A 57 -3.69 18.76 29.95
C ILE A 57 -3.14 17.33 29.94
N VAL A 58 -1.93 17.11 30.46
CA VAL A 58 -1.30 15.78 30.55
C VAL A 58 -2.15 14.83 31.40
N GLN A 59 -2.65 15.28 32.55
CA GLN A 59 -3.55 14.47 33.39
C GLN A 59 -4.89 14.18 32.70
N GLY A 60 -5.41 15.12 31.92
CA GLY A 60 -6.59 14.92 31.08
C GLY A 60 -6.37 13.82 30.04
N ILE A 61 -5.25 13.88 29.31
CA ILE A 61 -4.86 12.88 28.31
C ILE A 61 -4.68 11.51 28.97
N GLN A 62 -4.08 11.44 30.16
CA GLN A 62 -3.93 10.18 30.88
C GLN A 62 -5.28 9.50 31.16
N LYS A 63 -6.28 10.27 31.61
CA LYS A 63 -7.63 9.76 31.88
C LYS A 63 -8.33 9.32 30.59
N GLU A 64 -8.27 10.13 29.54
CA GLU A 64 -8.88 9.80 28.25
C GLU A 64 -8.20 8.61 27.57
N ALA A 65 -6.88 8.48 27.67
CA ALA A 65 -6.15 7.33 27.15
C ALA A 65 -6.56 6.02 27.83
N ALA A 66 -6.75 6.03 29.15
CA ALA A 66 -7.25 4.88 29.89
C ALA A 66 -8.68 4.52 29.48
N LYS A 67 -9.57 5.52 29.39
CA LYS A 67 -10.96 5.34 28.95
C LYS A 67 -11.05 4.78 27.53
N MET A 68 -10.34 5.37 26.58
CA MET A 68 -10.32 4.89 25.19
C MET A 68 -9.74 3.50 25.06
N ARG A 69 -8.76 3.14 25.90
CA ARG A 69 -8.22 1.77 25.94
C ARG A 69 -9.27 0.77 26.43
N GLU A 70 -10.04 1.11 27.45
CA GLU A 70 -11.14 0.27 27.95
C GLU A 70 -12.26 0.10 26.90
N GLU A 71 -12.71 1.19 26.27
CA GLU A 71 -13.71 1.16 25.20
C GLU A 71 -13.25 0.34 23.99
N TRP A 72 -11.97 0.47 23.63
CA TRP A 72 -11.34 -0.31 22.56
C TRP A 72 -11.29 -1.81 22.90
N GLU A 73 -10.91 -2.18 24.14
CA GLU A 73 -10.91 -3.57 24.60
C GLU A 73 -12.31 -4.19 24.56
N GLN A 74 -13.34 -3.45 24.99
CA GLN A 74 -14.74 -3.89 24.92
C GLN A 74 -15.19 -4.09 23.47
N SER A 75 -14.81 -3.19 22.57
CA SER A 75 -15.12 -3.29 21.14
C SER A 75 -14.50 -4.54 20.50
N LEU A 76 -13.27 -4.89 20.88
CA LEU A 76 -12.62 -6.13 20.41
C LEU A 76 -13.36 -7.38 20.88
N ILE A 77 -13.82 -7.41 22.14
CA ILE A 77 -14.58 -8.54 22.70
C ILE A 77 -15.92 -8.69 21.95
N ALA A 78 -16.62 -7.59 21.69
CA ALA A 78 -17.87 -7.60 20.95
C ALA A 78 -17.69 -8.15 19.52
N LEU A 79 -16.63 -7.73 18.83
CA LEU A 79 -16.29 -8.24 17.49
C LEU A 79 -15.96 -9.74 17.50
N GLN A 80 -15.27 -10.24 18.53
CA GLN A 80 -14.98 -11.67 18.67
C GLN A 80 -16.25 -12.50 18.90
N GLN A 81 -17.20 -11.99 19.70
CA GLN A 81 -18.48 -12.66 19.95
C GLN A 81 -19.36 -12.72 18.70
N GLN A 82 -19.39 -11.65 17.90
CA GLN A 82 -20.11 -11.63 16.62
C GLN A 82 -19.56 -12.66 15.62
N GLN A 83 -18.22 -12.75 15.48
CA GLN A 83 -17.59 -13.74 14.58
C GLN A 83 -17.85 -15.21 14.99
N GLN A 84 -17.97 -15.48 16.29
CA GLN A 84 -18.33 -16.81 16.79
C GLN A 84 -19.81 -17.18 16.54
N GLN A 85 -20.72 -16.20 16.59
CA GLN A 85 -22.14 -16.41 16.28
C GLN A 85 -22.40 -16.67 14.77
N GLU A 86 -21.68 -15.98 13.88
CA GLU A 86 -21.77 -16.25 12.43
C GLU A 86 -21.26 -17.66 12.07
N SER A 87 -20.25 -18.15 12.80
CA SER A 87 -19.67 -19.48 12.59
C SER A 87 -20.59 -20.64 13.03
N THR A 88 -21.53 -20.39 13.94
CA THR A 88 -22.46 -21.41 14.49
C THR A 88 -23.80 -21.50 13.74
N MET A 89 -24.17 -20.49 12.93
CA MET A 89 -25.38 -20.49 12.12
C MET A 89 -25.23 -21.21 10.77
N LEU A 90 -24.00 -21.58 10.37
CA LEU A 90 -23.72 -22.25 9.09
C LEU A 90 -24.06 -23.75 9.05
N GLU A 91 -24.56 -24.35 10.13
CA GLU A 91 -24.97 -25.77 10.16
C GLU A 91 -26.45 -26.04 9.82
N PHE A 92 -27.30 -25.01 9.62
CA PHE A 92 -28.70 -25.22 9.22
C PHE A 92 -29.22 -24.17 8.20
N SER A 93 -29.25 -24.56 6.91
CA SER A 93 -30.02 -23.98 5.76
C SER A 93 -29.21 -23.22 4.69
N PRO A 94 -29.63 -23.27 3.39
CA PRO A 94 -28.84 -22.78 2.27
C PRO A 94 -28.90 -21.25 2.11
N ALA A 95 -27.77 -20.71 1.64
CA ALA A 95 -27.43 -19.30 1.59
C ALA A 95 -28.34 -18.44 0.68
N VAL A 96 -28.80 -17.32 1.23
CA VAL A 96 -29.06 -16.08 0.51
C VAL A 96 -28.03 -15.07 1.02
N PRO A 97 -27.23 -14.42 0.16
CA PRO A 97 -26.23 -13.46 0.62
C PRO A 97 -26.95 -12.19 1.11
N VAL A 98 -26.91 -11.95 2.42
CA VAL A 98 -27.30 -10.64 2.99
C VAL A 98 -26.12 -9.69 2.76
N THR A 99 -26.17 -8.97 1.65
CA THR A 99 -25.39 -7.76 1.44
C THR A 99 -26.01 -6.65 2.29
N GLY A 100 -25.30 -6.18 3.31
CA GLY A 100 -25.65 -4.94 4.01
C GLY A 100 -25.38 -4.98 5.50
N LEU A 101 -24.20 -4.49 5.89
CA LEU A 101 -23.98 -3.56 7.01
C LEU A 101 -22.49 -3.19 7.05
N ASN A 102 -22.20 -1.90 6.89
CA ASN A 102 -20.86 -1.33 7.02
C ASN A 102 -20.29 -1.64 8.41
N SER A 103 -19.27 -2.48 8.48
CA SER A 103 -18.48 -2.78 9.69
C SER A 103 -17.44 -1.69 10.01
N GLY A 104 -17.80 -0.42 9.73
CA GLY A 104 -16.92 0.75 9.87
C GLY A 104 -17.27 1.68 11.05
N GLU A 105 -18.47 1.58 11.61
CA GLU A 105 -18.85 2.40 12.77
C GLU A 105 -18.67 1.59 14.05
N VAL A 106 -17.42 1.50 14.51
CA VAL A 106 -17.19 1.35 15.95
C VAL A 106 -17.85 2.57 16.59
N LEU A 107 -18.80 2.35 17.49
CA LEU A 107 -19.47 3.38 18.30
C LEU A 107 -18.43 4.07 19.19
N HIS A 108 -17.59 4.93 18.60
CA HIS A 108 -16.77 5.85 19.35
C HIS A 108 -17.72 6.82 20.05
N GLY A 109 -17.65 6.89 21.38
CA GLY A 109 -18.22 8.01 22.11
C GLY A 109 -17.63 9.35 21.60
N PRO A 110 -18.10 10.50 22.08
CA PRO A 110 -17.56 11.79 21.65
C PRO A 110 -16.07 11.89 22.03
N ASP A 111 -15.20 11.55 21.10
CA ASP A 111 -13.74 11.68 21.16
C ASP A 111 -13.29 13.14 21.05
N LEU A 112 -14.24 14.08 21.09
CA LEU A 112 -14.06 15.53 21.01
C LEU A 112 -13.14 16.03 22.12
N TYR A 113 -13.38 15.60 23.36
CA TYR A 113 -12.57 16.09 24.49
C TYR A 113 -11.11 15.64 24.39
N CYS A 114 -10.87 14.35 24.09
CA CYS A 114 -9.52 13.84 23.85
C CYS A 114 -8.85 14.53 22.65
N PHE A 115 -9.60 14.75 21.56
CA PHE A 115 -9.11 15.48 20.38
C PHE A 115 -8.70 16.91 20.71
N GLU A 116 -9.48 17.66 21.49
CA GLU A 116 -9.12 19.02 21.91
C GLU A 116 -7.86 19.03 22.78
N LEU A 117 -7.75 18.12 23.76
CA LEU A 117 -6.56 18.01 24.61
C LEU A 117 -5.29 17.71 23.78
N VAL A 118 -5.38 16.76 22.85
CA VAL A 118 -4.25 16.42 21.96
C VAL A 118 -3.94 17.56 21.01
N SER A 119 -4.95 18.28 20.50
CA SER A 119 -4.77 19.48 19.67
C SER A 119 -3.99 20.57 20.41
N MET A 120 -4.25 20.76 21.70
CA MET A 120 -3.46 21.68 22.54
C MET A 120 -1.99 21.23 22.66
N VAL A 121 -1.73 19.92 22.74
CA VAL A 121 -0.36 19.38 22.75
C VAL A 121 0.33 19.54 21.40
N VAL A 122 -0.39 19.35 20.28
CA VAL A 122 0.12 19.63 18.93
C VAL A 122 0.58 21.08 18.85
N ALA A 123 -0.27 22.03 19.28
CA ALA A 123 0.07 23.44 19.27
C ALA A 123 1.31 23.73 20.14
N LEU A 124 1.36 23.20 21.38
CA LEU A 124 2.51 23.36 22.27
C LEU A 124 3.82 22.81 21.65
N SER A 125 3.73 21.70 20.92
CA SER A 125 4.88 21.08 20.23
C SER A 125 5.41 21.90 19.04
N GLY A 126 4.72 22.96 18.61
CA GLY A 126 5.23 23.89 17.59
C GLY A 126 6.49 24.61 18.04
N SER A 127 6.55 25.00 19.32
CA SER A 127 7.72 25.69 19.90
C SER A 127 8.85 24.73 20.31
N SER A 128 10.11 25.19 20.27
CA SER A 128 11.27 24.41 20.75
C SER A 128 11.21 24.17 22.26
N VAL A 129 10.79 25.17 23.02
CA VAL A 129 10.60 25.10 24.49
C VAL A 129 9.52 24.09 24.85
N GLY A 130 8.40 24.10 24.12
CA GLY A 130 7.30 23.15 24.30
C GLY A 130 7.74 21.71 24.00
N ARG A 131 8.46 21.47 22.88
CA ARG A 131 9.02 20.15 22.55
C ARG A 131 9.90 19.59 23.66
N LYS A 132 10.83 20.40 24.17
CA LYS A 132 11.73 20.01 25.27
C LYS A 132 10.98 19.69 26.56
N TYR A 133 9.96 20.47 26.89
CA TYR A 133 9.13 20.20 28.07
C TYR A 133 8.31 18.91 27.91
N LEU A 134 7.68 18.70 26.76
CA LEU A 134 6.89 17.50 26.44
C LEU A 134 7.77 16.23 26.45
N ALA A 135 9.00 16.32 25.94
CA ALA A 135 9.95 15.21 25.95
C ALA A 135 10.31 14.72 27.37
N GLN A 136 10.17 15.59 28.38
CA GLN A 136 10.39 15.25 29.79
C GLN A 136 9.15 14.64 30.47
N GLN A 137 7.97 14.74 29.84
CA GLN A 137 6.73 14.17 30.37
C GLN A 137 6.59 12.69 29.96
N HIS A 138 7.28 11.81 30.69
CA HIS A 138 7.33 10.38 30.38
C HIS A 138 5.94 9.70 30.38
N THR A 139 5.05 10.11 31.30
CA THR A 139 3.67 9.61 31.36
C THR A 139 2.88 9.98 30.11
N LEU A 140 2.99 11.23 29.66
CA LEU A 140 2.36 11.68 28.43
C LEU A 140 2.82 10.84 27.23
N ILE A 141 4.13 10.64 27.08
CA ILE A 141 4.68 9.86 25.96
C ILE A 141 4.07 8.44 25.96
N ARG A 142 4.05 7.76 27.11
CA ARG A 142 3.41 6.44 27.25
C ARG A 142 1.94 6.47 26.85
N ASP A 143 1.20 7.47 27.32
CA ASP A 143 -0.24 7.59 27.07
C ASP A 143 -0.51 7.91 25.57
N LEU A 144 0.36 8.68 24.91
CA LEU A 144 0.33 8.91 23.45
C LEU A 144 0.57 7.62 22.65
N PHE A 145 1.48 6.74 23.09
CA PHE A 145 1.65 5.42 22.47
C PHE A 145 0.42 4.54 22.65
N SER A 146 -0.25 4.62 23.80
CA SER A 146 -1.53 3.93 23.99
C SER A 146 -2.58 4.43 23.00
N LEU A 147 -2.76 5.76 22.92
CA LEU A 147 -3.72 6.38 22.00
C LEU A 147 -3.39 6.14 20.52
N LEU A 148 -2.10 5.99 20.16
CA LEU A 148 -1.71 5.63 18.80
C LEU A 148 -2.40 4.33 18.32
N HIS A 149 -2.68 3.40 19.24
CA HIS A 149 -3.33 2.12 18.90
C HIS A 149 -4.82 2.05 19.22
N THR A 150 -5.34 2.89 20.11
CA THR A 150 -6.73 2.79 20.61
C THR A 150 -7.64 3.93 20.16
N ALA A 151 -7.08 5.10 19.80
CA ALA A 151 -7.86 6.29 19.49
C ALA A 151 -8.41 6.28 18.05
N THR A 152 -9.26 7.26 17.74
CA THR A 152 -9.82 7.46 16.40
C THR A 152 -8.75 7.94 15.39
N PRO A 153 -8.97 7.76 14.07
CA PRO A 153 -8.00 8.16 13.06
C PRO A 153 -7.59 9.63 13.11
N ARG A 154 -8.50 10.53 13.51
CA ARG A 154 -8.18 11.97 13.65
C ARG A 154 -7.21 12.26 14.79
N ILE A 155 -7.34 11.56 15.92
CA ILE A 155 -6.43 11.70 17.07
C ILE A 155 -5.08 11.05 16.75
N GLN A 156 -5.08 9.87 16.14
CA GLN A 156 -3.86 9.17 15.71
C GLN A 156 -3.00 10.02 14.76
N ARG A 157 -3.63 10.78 13.85
CA ARG A 157 -2.93 11.73 12.97
C ARG A 157 -2.19 12.81 13.77
N GLN A 158 -2.84 13.41 14.77
CA GLN A 158 -2.23 14.40 15.64
C GLN A 158 -1.07 13.82 16.48
N ILE A 159 -1.24 12.60 16.99
CA ILE A 159 -0.19 11.88 17.72
C ILE A 159 1.04 11.67 16.85
N THR A 160 0.85 11.32 15.58
CA THR A 160 1.96 11.14 14.63
C THR A 160 2.73 12.45 14.42
N ILE A 161 2.04 13.60 14.38
CA ILE A 161 2.67 14.93 14.31
C ILE A 161 3.47 15.21 15.60
N ILE A 162 2.89 14.92 16.76
CA ILE A 162 3.58 15.10 18.06
C ILE A 162 4.85 14.23 18.10
N PHE A 163 4.78 12.96 17.68
CA PHE A 163 5.96 12.09 17.66
C PHE A 163 7.07 12.62 16.75
N ARG A 164 6.74 13.11 15.55
CA ARG A 164 7.73 13.77 14.66
C ARG A 164 8.42 14.97 15.32
N ARG A 165 7.70 15.74 16.14
CA ARG A 165 8.21 16.94 16.81
C ARG A 165 8.96 16.65 18.12
N VAL A 166 8.54 15.64 18.89
CA VAL A 166 9.01 15.38 20.26
C VAL A 166 10.07 14.29 20.34
N LEU A 167 9.99 13.22 19.54
CA LEU A 167 10.98 12.12 19.58
C LEU A 167 12.44 12.54 19.32
N PRO A 168 12.77 13.56 18.50
CA PRO A 168 14.15 14.07 18.41
C PRO A 168 14.76 14.46 19.76
N TRP A 169 13.93 14.84 20.73
CA TRP A 169 14.33 15.27 22.07
C TRP A 169 14.33 14.13 23.10
N VAL A 170 13.88 12.93 22.72
CA VAL A 170 13.81 11.75 23.58
C VAL A 170 14.88 10.76 23.14
N LYS A 171 15.85 10.45 24.02
CA LYS A 171 16.89 9.46 23.72
C LYS A 171 16.29 8.04 23.64
N PRO A 172 16.79 7.14 22.77
CA PRO A 172 16.29 5.76 22.66
C PRO A 172 16.22 5.01 24.00
N HIS A 173 17.24 5.16 24.85
CA HIS A 173 17.28 4.56 26.20
C HIS A 173 16.16 5.08 27.12
N ALA A 174 15.83 6.37 27.03
CA ALA A 174 14.73 6.94 27.80
C ALA A 174 13.39 6.38 27.31
N LEU A 175 13.21 6.26 25.99
CA LEU A 175 12.00 5.64 25.44
C LEU A 175 11.89 4.16 25.83
N ALA A 176 12.99 3.40 25.80
CA ALA A 176 13.01 2.01 26.23
C ALA A 176 12.50 1.87 27.68
N SER A 177 12.92 2.76 28.57
CA SER A 177 12.41 2.80 29.95
C SER A 177 10.92 3.15 30.04
N ILE A 178 10.43 4.08 29.20
CA ILE A 178 9.01 4.46 29.15
C ILE A 178 8.12 3.31 28.65
N LEU A 179 8.61 2.54 27.70
CA LEU A 179 7.90 1.42 27.07
C LEU A 179 8.16 0.07 27.76
N SER A 180 8.92 0.05 28.86
CA SER A 180 9.34 -1.17 29.56
C SER A 180 10.06 -2.19 28.66
N VAL A 181 10.87 -1.69 27.73
CA VAL A 181 11.74 -2.50 26.86
C VAL A 181 13.00 -2.87 27.64
N PRO A 182 13.32 -4.16 27.80
CA PRO A 182 14.40 -4.59 28.69
C PRO A 182 15.79 -4.25 28.17
N MET A 183 16.01 -4.35 26.85
CA MET A 183 17.30 -4.09 26.21
C MET A 183 17.11 -3.44 24.84
N LEU A 184 18.03 -2.54 24.50
CA LEU A 184 18.15 -1.98 23.14
C LEU A 184 18.89 -2.98 22.23
N PRO A 185 18.62 -2.94 20.91
CA PRO A 185 19.31 -3.82 19.97
C PRO A 185 20.82 -3.51 19.92
N PRO A 186 21.66 -4.53 19.66
CA PRO A 186 23.09 -4.30 19.47
C PRO A 186 23.33 -3.39 18.25
N PRO A 187 24.26 -2.42 18.33
CA PRO A 187 24.49 -1.47 17.24
C PRO A 187 25.02 -2.14 15.95
N ASP A 188 25.72 -3.27 16.10
CA ASP A 188 26.21 -4.10 14.99
C ASP A 188 25.30 -5.32 14.82
N TYR A 189 24.65 -5.40 13.66
CA TYR A 189 23.74 -6.49 13.27
C TYR A 189 24.30 -7.35 12.13
N ASN A 190 25.63 -7.36 11.97
CA ASN A 190 26.31 -8.21 11.01
C ASN A 190 26.23 -9.68 11.48
N ILE A 191 25.89 -10.58 10.57
CA ILE A 191 25.60 -12.00 10.87
C ILE A 191 26.82 -12.76 11.43
N VAL A 192 28.03 -12.27 11.14
CA VAL A 192 29.30 -12.93 11.50
C VAL A 192 29.63 -12.81 13.01
N GLY A 193 28.92 -12.00 13.79
CA GLY A 193 29.26 -11.69 15.19
C GLY A 193 28.53 -12.46 16.30
N GLU A 194 27.42 -13.15 16.02
CA GLU A 194 26.54 -13.72 17.07
C GLU A 194 26.95 -15.13 17.59
N THR A 195 28.18 -15.59 17.37
CA THR A 195 28.65 -16.89 17.92
C THR A 195 29.29 -16.79 19.31
N GLY A 196 29.35 -15.59 19.92
CA GLY A 196 30.19 -15.31 21.10
C GLY A 196 29.52 -15.08 22.46
N GLU A 197 28.21 -14.78 22.54
CA GLU A 197 27.54 -14.55 23.83
C GLU A 197 26.49 -15.63 24.07
N GLY A 198 26.57 -16.27 25.25
CA GLY A 198 25.90 -17.53 25.56
C GLY A 198 24.43 -17.60 25.16
N ASP A 199 24.07 -18.72 24.56
CA ASP A 199 22.74 -19.15 24.09
C ASP A 199 21.65 -18.97 25.17
N GLN A 200 21.21 -17.73 25.38
CA GLN A 200 19.95 -17.44 26.04
C GLN A 200 18.88 -17.69 24.97
N GLY A 201 18.11 -18.77 25.14
CA GLY A 201 17.09 -19.18 24.18
C GLY A 201 16.20 -18.02 23.74
N PHE A 202 15.87 -17.98 22.45
CA PHE A 202 15.05 -16.93 21.85
C PHE A 202 13.66 -16.88 22.49
N ASP A 203 13.37 -15.80 23.22
CA ASP A 203 12.02 -15.54 23.74
C ASP A 203 11.23 -14.60 22.81
N PRO A 204 10.22 -15.11 22.08
CA PRO A 204 9.40 -14.29 21.18
C PRO A 204 8.52 -13.25 21.92
N ASN A 205 8.37 -13.35 23.24
CA ASN A 205 7.53 -12.45 24.03
C ASN A 205 8.22 -11.13 24.41
N ILE A 206 9.54 -11.01 24.23
CA ILE A 206 10.31 -9.81 24.57
C ILE A 206 9.97 -8.66 23.63
N VAL A 207 9.35 -7.61 24.18
CA VAL A 207 9.03 -6.38 23.44
C VAL A 207 10.29 -5.58 23.13
N ARG A 208 10.45 -5.17 21.88
CA ARG A 208 11.55 -4.33 21.37
C ARG A 208 11.09 -2.89 21.12
N ILE A 209 12.06 -1.99 21.02
CA ILE A 209 11.82 -0.53 20.94
C ILE A 209 10.97 -0.10 19.73
N LEU A 210 11.07 -0.80 18.59
CA LEU A 210 10.30 -0.47 17.39
C LEU A 210 8.98 -1.24 17.27
N ASP A 211 8.73 -2.27 18.08
CA ASP A 211 7.61 -3.16 17.82
C ASP A 211 6.26 -2.42 17.86
N VAL A 212 6.14 -1.42 18.75
CA VAL A 212 4.94 -0.57 18.84
C VAL A 212 4.67 0.22 17.54
N PHE A 213 5.72 0.69 16.86
CA PHE A 213 5.58 1.35 15.56
C PHE A 213 5.31 0.33 14.45
N LEU A 214 6.04 -0.79 14.43
CA LEU A 214 5.88 -1.83 13.43
C LEU A 214 4.50 -2.49 13.50
N ALA A 215 3.88 -2.56 14.68
CA ALA A 215 2.51 -3.02 14.84
C ALA A 215 1.48 -2.16 14.13
N CYS A 216 1.70 -0.84 14.07
CA CYS A 216 0.85 0.07 13.31
C CYS A 216 0.81 -0.37 11.84
N VAL A 217 1.97 -0.72 11.30
CA VAL A 217 2.12 -1.22 9.92
C VAL A 217 1.54 -2.62 9.78
N ALA A 218 1.85 -3.52 10.71
CA ALA A 218 1.39 -4.91 10.68
C ALA A 218 -0.14 -5.04 10.66
N LYS A 219 -0.87 -4.17 11.38
CA LYS A 219 -2.34 -4.14 11.39
C LYS A 219 -2.97 -3.85 10.03
N CYS A 220 -2.23 -3.22 9.12
CA CYS A 220 -2.69 -2.88 7.78
C CYS A 220 -2.22 -3.88 6.71
N LEU A 221 -1.38 -4.86 7.07
CA LEU A 221 -0.87 -5.84 6.13
C LEU A 221 -1.96 -6.84 5.73
N SER A 222 -2.06 -7.08 4.42
CA SER A 222 -2.82 -8.18 3.84
C SER A 222 -1.84 -9.25 3.37
N VAL A 223 -1.82 -10.40 4.05
CA VAL A 223 -0.82 -11.46 3.85
C VAL A 223 -1.44 -12.61 3.07
N GLN A 224 -0.93 -12.89 1.88
CA GLN A 224 -1.27 -14.08 1.11
C GLN A 224 -0.34 -15.23 1.50
N MET A 225 -0.90 -16.27 2.12
CA MET A 225 -0.16 -17.46 2.50
C MET A 225 -0.20 -18.51 1.39
N LYS A 226 0.95 -19.09 1.07
CA LYS A 226 1.11 -20.17 0.09
C LYS A 226 1.93 -21.30 0.69
N VAL A 227 1.48 -22.55 0.50
CA VAL A 227 2.19 -23.75 0.94
C VAL A 227 2.52 -24.58 -0.28
N LYS A 228 3.81 -24.88 -0.49
CA LYS A 228 4.27 -25.65 -1.66
C LYS A 228 4.36 -27.14 -1.30
N GLY A 229 3.28 -27.90 -1.55
CA GLY A 229 3.23 -29.36 -1.36
C GLY A 229 3.32 -30.17 -2.67
N SER A 230 3.68 -31.45 -2.57
CA SER A 230 3.81 -32.41 -3.69
C SER A 230 2.48 -32.96 -4.24
N GLY A 231 1.34 -32.38 -3.85
CA GLY A 231 -0.01 -32.77 -4.30
C GLY A 231 -0.49 -31.99 -5.53
N PRO A 232 -1.66 -32.36 -6.11
CA PRO A 232 -2.35 -31.49 -7.07
C PRO A 232 -2.52 -30.09 -6.45
N PRO A 233 -2.48 -29.00 -7.24
CA PRO A 233 -2.55 -27.66 -6.70
C PRO A 233 -3.92 -27.47 -6.05
N SER A 234 -3.99 -27.57 -4.73
CA SER A 234 -5.00 -26.80 -4.02
C SER A 234 -4.57 -25.34 -4.18
N LYS A 235 -5.16 -24.64 -5.15
CA LYS A 235 -5.08 -23.18 -5.33
C LYS A 235 -5.69 -22.40 -4.15
N ALA A 236 -5.59 -22.93 -2.93
CA ALA A 236 -6.08 -22.28 -1.73
C ALA A 236 -4.98 -21.35 -1.20
N SER A 237 -4.74 -20.24 -1.90
CA SER A 237 -4.01 -19.14 -1.29
C SER A 237 -4.97 -18.43 -0.33
N THR A 238 -4.69 -18.51 0.97
CA THR A 238 -5.53 -17.85 1.97
C THR A 238 -5.00 -16.45 2.21
N THR A 239 -5.85 -15.45 2.02
CA THR A 239 -5.53 -14.07 2.42
C THR A 239 -5.88 -13.89 3.89
N LEU A 240 -4.90 -13.48 4.67
CA LEU A 240 -4.95 -13.35 6.12
C LEU A 240 -4.64 -11.91 6.52
N THR A 241 -5.26 -11.48 7.62
CA THR A 241 -4.95 -10.22 8.29
C THR A 241 -4.54 -10.50 9.73
N LEU A 242 -3.74 -9.60 10.32
CA LEU A 242 -3.26 -9.72 11.69
C LEU A 242 -4.40 -10.00 12.68
N SER A 243 -5.53 -9.30 12.50
CA SER A 243 -6.71 -9.41 13.35
C SER A 243 -7.39 -10.78 13.34
N GLN A 244 -7.21 -11.56 12.26
CA GLN A 244 -7.76 -12.92 12.13
C GLN A 244 -6.85 -13.98 12.77
N CYS A 245 -5.53 -13.74 12.77
CA CYS A 245 -4.55 -14.74 13.17
C CYS A 245 -4.14 -14.65 14.65
N LEU A 246 -4.01 -13.44 15.22
CA LEU A 246 -3.63 -13.25 16.62
C LEU A 246 -4.87 -13.22 17.53
N GLN A 247 -5.07 -14.29 18.29
CA GLN A 247 -6.14 -14.42 19.29
C GLN A 247 -5.61 -14.35 20.73
N ASP A 248 -4.64 -13.47 20.98
CA ASP A 248 -4.06 -13.29 22.31
C ASP A 248 -5.01 -12.63 23.31
N SER A 249 -4.85 -12.99 24.59
CA SER A 249 -5.53 -12.34 25.71
C SER A 249 -5.22 -10.83 25.77
N ALA A 250 -6.17 -10.00 26.21
CA ALA A 250 -5.96 -8.56 26.45
C ALA A 250 -4.82 -8.26 27.45
N LYS A 251 -4.40 -9.28 28.22
CA LYS A 251 -3.27 -9.24 29.15
C LYS A 251 -1.89 -9.50 28.50
N SER A 252 -1.83 -9.72 27.19
CA SER A 252 -0.57 -9.90 26.46
C SER A 252 0.31 -8.64 26.56
N PRO A 253 1.64 -8.77 26.75
CA PRO A 253 2.55 -7.62 26.72
C PRO A 253 2.50 -6.86 25.39
N ARG A 254 2.03 -7.52 24.32
CA ARG A 254 1.84 -6.98 22.97
C ARG A 254 0.36 -6.71 22.65
N TRP A 255 -0.43 -6.28 23.64
CA TRP A 255 -1.85 -5.97 23.46
C TRP A 255 -2.11 -5.05 22.24
N TRP A 256 -1.18 -4.15 21.93
CA TRP A 256 -1.23 -3.23 20.80
C TRP A 256 -1.08 -3.90 19.43
N MET A 257 -0.80 -5.21 19.32
CA MET A 257 -0.86 -5.96 18.04
C MET A 257 -2.30 -6.25 17.59
N ARG A 258 -3.31 -5.98 18.43
CA ARG A 258 -4.72 -6.26 18.12
C ARG A 258 -5.41 -5.07 17.44
N GLY A 259 -6.57 -5.34 16.85
CA GLY A 259 -7.39 -4.33 16.17
C GLY A 259 -6.92 -4.02 14.75
N ARG A 260 -7.44 -2.92 14.21
CA ARG A 260 -7.16 -2.45 12.84
C ARG A 260 -6.57 -1.05 12.88
N MET A 261 -5.96 -0.64 11.78
CA MET A 261 -5.45 0.71 11.58
C MET A 261 -5.73 1.16 10.15
N ASP A 262 -5.84 2.48 9.96
CA ASP A 262 -5.97 3.10 8.64
C ASP A 262 -4.64 3.06 7.87
N SER A 263 -4.70 2.78 6.57
CA SER A 263 -3.50 2.60 5.74
C SER A 263 -2.71 3.90 5.54
N ALA A 264 -3.36 5.07 5.52
CA ALA A 264 -2.68 6.36 5.42
C ALA A 264 -1.92 6.71 6.71
N LEU A 265 -2.48 6.32 7.87
CA LEU A 265 -1.79 6.40 9.15
C LEU A 265 -0.57 5.48 9.21
N ALA A 266 -0.72 4.21 8.80
CA ALA A 266 0.41 3.29 8.70
C ALA A 266 1.52 3.84 7.79
N GLY A 267 1.17 4.41 6.63
CA GLY A 267 2.13 5.09 5.75
C GLY A 267 2.86 6.27 6.42
N SER A 268 2.15 7.04 7.24
CA SER A 268 2.74 8.17 8.00
C SER A 268 3.73 7.71 9.08
N ILE A 269 3.43 6.58 9.76
CA ILE A 269 4.31 5.93 10.74
C ILE A 269 5.51 5.29 10.05
N MET A 270 5.32 4.60 8.91
CA MET A 270 6.42 4.07 8.10
C MET A 270 7.41 5.17 7.71
N GLN A 271 6.89 6.33 7.28
CA GLN A 271 7.74 7.46 6.94
C GLN A 271 8.49 7.99 8.17
N LEU A 272 7.86 8.04 9.36
CA LEU A 272 8.54 8.41 10.60
C LEU A 272 9.69 7.43 10.92
N VAL A 273 9.46 6.11 10.83
CA VAL A 273 10.50 5.10 11.07
C VAL A 273 11.64 5.20 10.04
N LYS A 274 11.32 5.45 8.76
CA LYS A 274 12.34 5.73 7.72
C LYS A 274 13.14 7.01 8.02
N ASP A 275 12.48 8.06 8.49
CA ASP A 275 13.13 9.31 8.91
C ASP A 275 14.05 9.08 10.12
N MET A 276 13.65 8.21 11.07
CA MET A 276 14.47 7.78 12.21
C MET A 276 15.71 7.03 11.74
N ALA A 277 15.56 6.03 10.88
CA ALA A 277 16.66 5.23 10.33
C ALA A 277 17.63 6.08 9.49
N ALA A 278 17.13 7.05 8.72
CA ALA A 278 17.94 7.97 7.93
C ALA A 278 18.67 9.05 8.76
N GLY A 279 18.49 9.05 10.10
CA GLY A 279 19.15 10.00 11.00
C GLY A 279 18.58 11.41 10.98
N LYS A 280 17.35 11.60 10.47
CA LYS A 280 16.68 12.92 10.48
C LYS A 280 16.24 13.35 11.88
N LEU A 281 16.10 12.42 12.83
CA LEU A 281 15.82 12.73 14.23
C LEU A 281 17.11 12.95 15.02
N SER A 282 17.99 11.94 15.04
CA SER A 282 19.33 12.00 15.62
C SER A 282 20.16 10.80 15.13
N GLU A 283 21.48 10.89 15.25
CA GLU A 283 22.38 9.76 14.96
C GLU A 283 22.12 8.56 15.88
N SER A 284 21.83 8.81 17.15
CA SER A 284 21.47 7.75 18.10
C SER A 284 20.18 7.02 17.70
N TRP A 285 19.19 7.73 17.16
CA TRP A 285 17.99 7.13 16.60
C TRP A 285 18.30 6.35 15.32
N ALA A 286 19.18 6.84 14.46
CA ALA A 286 19.57 6.14 13.23
C ALA A 286 20.11 4.74 13.53
N THR A 287 21.13 4.64 14.39
CA THR A 287 21.77 3.37 14.74
C THR A 287 20.80 2.40 15.41
N ASN A 288 20.05 2.87 16.42
CA ASN A 288 19.09 2.00 17.13
C ASN A 288 17.92 1.56 16.26
N THR A 289 17.45 2.43 15.34
CA THR A 289 16.34 2.10 14.45
C THR A 289 16.77 1.08 13.40
N LYS A 290 17.95 1.26 12.77
CA LYS A 290 18.49 0.28 11.82
C LYS A 290 18.72 -1.09 12.49
N ALA A 291 19.35 -1.08 13.67
CA ALA A 291 19.55 -2.29 14.45
C ALA A 291 18.24 -2.98 14.85
N ALA A 292 17.21 -2.22 15.26
CA ALA A 292 15.90 -2.79 15.59
C ALA A 292 15.15 -3.35 14.37
N ILE A 293 15.26 -2.72 13.19
CA ILE A 293 14.70 -3.25 11.94
C ILE A 293 15.38 -4.59 11.61
N ALA A 294 16.71 -4.63 11.67
CA ALA A 294 17.49 -5.84 11.46
C ALA A 294 17.12 -6.95 12.45
N GLU A 295 17.03 -6.62 13.73
CA GLU A 295 16.64 -7.55 14.79
C GLU A 295 15.25 -8.16 14.56
N ALA A 296 14.26 -7.36 14.17
CA ALA A 296 12.92 -7.86 13.86
C ALA A 296 12.91 -8.87 12.69
N ILE A 297 13.79 -8.67 11.71
CA ILE A 297 13.97 -9.58 10.57
C ILE A 297 14.72 -10.84 11.01
N LEU A 298 15.82 -10.71 11.75
CA LEU A 298 16.63 -11.83 12.25
C LEU A 298 15.86 -12.70 13.24
N ASN A 299 14.91 -12.17 14.00
CA ASN A 299 14.05 -12.97 14.88
C ASN A 299 13.26 -14.06 14.12
N MET A 300 13.05 -13.93 12.80
CA MET A 300 12.46 -15.00 11.98
C MET A 300 13.38 -16.22 11.84
N THR A 301 14.71 -16.05 11.86
CA THR A 301 15.66 -17.17 11.79
C THR A 301 15.68 -17.96 13.10
N LYS A 302 15.41 -17.28 14.22
CA LYS A 302 15.42 -17.81 15.59
C LYS A 302 14.14 -18.56 15.97
N LEU A 303 13.14 -18.66 15.09
CA LEU A 303 11.91 -19.43 15.34
C LEU A 303 12.20 -20.94 15.40
N ASP A 304 11.71 -21.61 16.45
CA ASP A 304 11.77 -23.07 16.59
C ASP A 304 10.96 -23.81 15.52
N GLU A 305 11.29 -25.08 15.25
CA GLU A 305 10.61 -25.93 14.27
C GLU A 305 9.09 -26.01 14.46
N THR A 306 8.62 -25.99 15.71
CA THR A 306 7.18 -26.02 16.05
C THR A 306 6.42 -24.78 15.57
N HIS A 307 7.11 -23.65 15.43
CA HIS A 307 6.55 -22.37 14.98
C HIS A 307 6.78 -22.11 13.48
N ARG A 308 7.53 -22.98 12.78
CA ARG A 308 7.78 -22.88 11.33
C ARG A 308 6.65 -23.47 10.47
N ASP A 309 5.73 -24.23 11.08
CA ASP A 309 4.52 -24.71 10.41
C ASP A 309 3.63 -23.52 9.98
N PRO A 310 3.02 -23.53 8.78
CA PRO A 310 2.21 -22.42 8.29
C PRO A 310 1.11 -21.95 9.27
N GLN A 311 0.41 -22.88 9.92
CA GLN A 311 -0.71 -22.55 10.81
C GLN A 311 -0.24 -22.01 12.17
N ALA A 312 0.94 -22.43 12.62
CA ALA A 312 1.56 -21.92 13.83
C ALA A 312 2.22 -20.56 13.59
N CYS A 313 2.96 -20.43 12.49
CA CYS A 313 3.76 -19.25 12.14
C CYS A 313 2.91 -17.97 12.03
N VAL A 314 1.75 -18.06 11.37
CA VAL A 314 0.84 -16.91 11.22
C VAL A 314 0.27 -16.39 12.54
N LYS A 315 0.32 -17.20 13.60
CA LYS A 315 -0.11 -16.82 14.95
C LYS A 315 1.02 -16.19 15.77
N THR A 316 2.24 -16.09 15.23
CA THR A 316 3.38 -15.51 15.93
C THR A 316 3.47 -14.00 15.67
N PRO A 317 3.65 -13.15 16.70
CA PRO A 317 3.96 -11.74 16.50
C PRO A 317 5.23 -11.52 15.68
N THR A 318 6.22 -12.42 15.81
CA THR A 318 7.51 -12.39 15.13
C THR A 318 7.36 -12.28 13.61
N MET A 319 6.50 -13.11 13.00
CA MET A 319 6.24 -13.07 11.56
C MET A 319 5.71 -11.71 11.13
N TRP A 320 4.70 -11.18 11.83
CA TRP A 320 4.07 -9.92 11.44
C TRP A 320 4.97 -8.70 11.64
N LEU A 321 5.79 -8.69 12.69
CA LEU A 321 6.79 -7.65 12.93
C LEU A 321 7.92 -7.70 11.89
N ALA A 322 8.34 -8.89 11.47
CA ALA A 322 9.30 -9.05 10.37
C ALA A 322 8.73 -8.54 9.05
N LEU A 323 7.48 -8.89 8.71
CA LEU A 323 6.81 -8.38 7.50
C LEU A 323 6.66 -6.85 7.53
N ALA A 324 6.29 -6.27 8.68
CA ALA A 324 6.23 -4.83 8.86
C ALA A 324 7.62 -4.17 8.71
N SER A 325 8.68 -4.84 9.16
CA SER A 325 10.06 -4.36 9.02
C SER A 325 10.52 -4.33 7.56
N LEU A 326 10.06 -5.28 6.74
CA LEU A 326 10.32 -5.27 5.29
C LEU A 326 9.71 -4.04 4.57
N CYS A 327 8.65 -3.43 5.12
CA CYS A 327 8.07 -2.19 4.58
C CYS A 327 8.97 -0.95 4.78
N VAL A 328 9.85 -1.00 5.79
CA VAL A 328 10.74 0.11 6.18
C VAL A 328 12.23 -0.21 5.95
N LEU A 329 12.50 -1.28 5.21
CA LEU A 329 13.85 -1.68 4.83
C LEU A 329 14.56 -0.57 4.02
N ASP A 330 15.87 -0.52 4.16
CA ASP A 330 16.78 0.40 3.48
C ASP A 330 17.99 -0.38 2.93
N GLN A 331 18.74 0.20 1.99
CA GLN A 331 19.85 -0.47 1.30
C GLN A 331 20.94 -0.96 2.27
N ASP A 332 21.24 -0.20 3.33
CA ASP A 332 22.19 -0.60 4.38
C ASP A 332 21.83 -1.93 5.05
N HIS A 333 20.54 -2.29 5.11
CA HIS A 333 20.11 -3.58 5.64
C HIS A 333 20.36 -4.70 4.64
N VAL A 334 20.10 -4.47 3.35
CA VAL A 334 20.35 -5.44 2.27
C VAL A 334 21.81 -5.86 2.25
N ASP A 335 22.71 -4.87 2.32
CA ASP A 335 24.16 -5.07 2.22
C ASP A 335 24.73 -5.81 3.44
N ARG A 336 24.15 -5.63 4.64
CA ARG A 336 24.67 -6.20 5.90
C ARG A 336 23.98 -7.48 6.36
N LEU A 337 22.71 -7.67 6.01
CA LEU A 337 21.92 -8.85 6.39
C LEU A 337 21.99 -9.97 5.34
N SER A 338 22.41 -9.70 4.11
CA SER A 338 22.59 -10.79 3.15
C SER A 338 23.89 -11.55 3.48
N SER A 339 23.77 -12.69 4.15
CA SER A 339 24.91 -13.54 4.58
C SER A 339 25.66 -14.24 3.44
N GLY A 340 25.43 -13.83 2.19
CA GLY A 340 25.86 -14.54 0.98
C GLY A 340 27.23 -14.16 0.44
N GLU A 341 27.82 -13.04 0.84
CA GLU A 341 29.20 -12.71 0.45
C GLU A 341 30.17 -13.26 1.49
N TRP A 342 30.56 -14.52 1.29
CA TRP A 342 31.80 -15.04 1.84
C TRP A 342 32.93 -14.16 1.28
N VAL A 343 33.27 -13.09 1.98
CA VAL A 343 34.29 -12.14 1.56
C VAL A 343 35.61 -12.89 1.49
N SER A 344 36.01 -13.26 0.28
CA SER A 344 37.36 -13.71 -0.05
C SER A 344 38.26 -12.48 -0.09
N SER A 345 38.39 -11.75 1.02
CA SER A 345 39.37 -10.66 1.12
C SER A 345 40.68 -11.22 1.66
N PRO A 346 41.83 -10.93 1.04
CA PRO A 346 43.13 -11.47 1.47
C PRO A 346 43.57 -11.05 2.88
N ASP A 347 42.91 -10.07 3.50
CA ASP A 347 43.44 -9.33 4.66
C ASP A 347 42.69 -9.49 6.00
N HIS A 348 41.71 -10.40 6.13
CA HIS A 348 41.05 -10.66 7.42
C HIS A 348 41.19 -12.13 7.87
N GLN A 349 41.99 -12.35 8.92
CA GLN A 349 42.40 -13.66 9.45
C GLN A 349 41.34 -14.46 10.24
N ASN A 350 40.07 -14.02 10.32
CA ASN A 350 39.09 -14.61 11.25
C ASN A 350 37.75 -15.05 10.62
N GLY A 351 37.69 -15.35 9.33
CA GLY A 351 36.55 -16.07 8.72
C GLY A 351 36.94 -17.51 8.40
N GLN A 352 36.20 -18.51 8.89
CA GLN A 352 36.42 -19.89 8.44
C GLN A 352 36.09 -19.98 6.93
N PRO A 353 36.94 -20.62 6.10
CA PRO A 353 36.70 -20.74 4.67
C PRO A 353 35.52 -21.70 4.40
N ARG A 354 34.67 -21.35 3.42
CA ARG A 354 33.53 -22.17 2.99
C ARG A 354 34.01 -23.58 2.61
N PRO A 355 33.40 -24.67 3.11
CA PRO A 355 33.75 -26.01 2.69
C PRO A 355 33.45 -26.17 1.19
N THR A 356 34.43 -26.66 0.44
CA THR A 356 34.30 -26.94 -1.00
C THR A 356 33.78 -28.36 -1.21
N CYS A 357 33.19 -28.61 -2.38
CA CYS A 357 32.68 -29.91 -2.74
C CYS A 357 33.83 -30.90 -2.96
N ASP A 358 33.86 -31.98 -2.18
CA ASP A 358 34.88 -33.03 -2.25
C ASP A 358 34.83 -33.83 -3.57
N ASN A 359 33.74 -33.73 -4.33
CA ASN A 359 33.59 -34.36 -5.64
C ASN A 359 34.09 -33.46 -6.80
N HIS A 360 34.43 -32.21 -6.50
CA HIS A 360 35.06 -31.29 -7.45
C HIS A 360 36.50 -31.01 -7.03
N ASP A 361 37.47 -31.35 -7.88
CA ASP A 361 38.89 -31.05 -7.67
C ASP A 361 39.24 -29.57 -7.99
N ASP A 362 38.26 -28.67 -7.98
CA ASP A 362 38.43 -27.27 -8.39
C ASP A 362 38.76 -26.33 -7.22
N GLY A 363 38.55 -26.77 -5.98
CA GLY A 363 38.76 -25.97 -4.77
C GLY A 363 37.94 -24.68 -4.71
N VAL A 364 36.89 -24.55 -5.53
CA VAL A 364 36.05 -23.35 -5.64
C VAL A 364 34.56 -23.65 -5.58
N THR A 365 34.13 -24.85 -5.95
CA THR A 365 32.72 -25.23 -5.91
C THR A 365 32.28 -25.40 -4.46
N PRO A 366 31.31 -24.63 -3.95
CA PRO A 366 30.91 -24.72 -2.55
C PRO A 366 30.10 -25.99 -2.27
N ALA A 367 30.37 -26.62 -1.13
CA ALA A 367 29.53 -27.68 -0.60
C ALA A 367 28.36 -27.09 0.20
N ILE A 368 27.20 -27.72 0.08
CA ILE A 368 25.97 -27.35 0.83
C ILE A 368 25.41 -28.52 1.65
N ILE A 369 25.85 -29.74 1.38
CA ILE A 369 25.40 -30.97 2.03
C ILE A 369 26.61 -31.72 2.56
N LEU A 370 26.57 -32.08 3.83
CA LEU A 370 27.45 -33.08 4.43
C LEU A 370 26.77 -34.44 4.33
N CYS A 371 27.35 -35.34 3.55
CA CYS A 371 27.01 -36.75 3.56
C CYS A 371 28.02 -37.50 4.43
N THR A 372 27.56 -38.29 5.38
CA THR A 372 28.45 -39.07 6.27
C THR A 372 29.33 -40.08 5.53
N GLU A 373 28.93 -40.45 4.31
CA GLU A 373 29.62 -41.45 3.48
C GLU A 373 30.29 -40.85 2.23
N CYS A 374 29.71 -39.79 1.65
CA CYS A 374 30.19 -39.18 0.41
C CYS A 374 30.95 -37.85 0.61
N GLY A 375 31.07 -37.36 1.84
CA GLY A 375 31.76 -36.11 2.15
C GLY A 375 30.91 -34.87 1.89
N ASN A 376 31.59 -33.74 1.68
CA ASN A 376 31.02 -32.43 1.43
C ASN A 376 30.60 -32.32 -0.04
N LEU A 377 29.31 -32.12 -0.31
CA LEU A 377 28.77 -32.15 -1.65
C LEU A 377 28.06 -30.83 -2.01
N CYS A 378 28.25 -30.36 -3.24
CA CYS A 378 27.38 -29.35 -3.83
C CYS A 378 26.00 -29.95 -4.17
N ALA A 379 25.02 -29.09 -4.46
CA ALA A 379 23.65 -29.53 -4.78
C ALA A 379 23.59 -30.56 -5.92
N GLU A 380 24.44 -30.39 -6.93
CA GLU A 380 24.49 -31.27 -8.09
C GLU A 380 25.16 -32.60 -7.76
N CYS A 381 26.30 -32.59 -7.06
CA CYS A 381 26.99 -33.81 -6.66
C CYS A 381 26.15 -34.65 -5.70
N ASP A 382 25.43 -34.05 -4.75
CA ASP A 382 24.46 -34.79 -3.93
C ASP A 382 23.41 -35.48 -4.79
N ARG A 383 22.85 -34.78 -5.78
CA ARG A 383 21.82 -35.33 -6.67
C ARG A 383 22.35 -36.51 -7.48
N TYR A 384 23.53 -36.38 -8.09
CA TYR A 384 24.07 -37.41 -8.98
C TYR A 384 24.61 -38.62 -8.20
N LEU A 385 25.34 -38.39 -7.11
CA LEU A 385 25.93 -39.47 -6.30
C LEU A 385 24.86 -40.30 -5.56
N HIS A 386 23.73 -39.69 -5.20
CA HIS A 386 22.62 -40.38 -4.52
C HIS A 386 21.50 -40.84 -5.46
N LEU A 387 21.67 -40.72 -6.78
CA LEU A 387 20.73 -41.29 -7.76
C LEU A 387 20.63 -42.83 -7.69
N PRO A 388 21.75 -43.58 -7.55
CA PRO A 388 21.76 -45.05 -7.46
C PRO A 388 21.07 -45.58 -6.20
N ARG A 389 20.28 -46.66 -6.33
CA ARG A 389 19.50 -47.25 -5.21
C ARG A 389 20.32 -47.59 -3.97
N ARG A 390 21.58 -48.01 -4.15
CA ARG A 390 22.52 -48.35 -3.07
C ARG A 390 22.93 -47.15 -2.21
N MET A 391 22.93 -45.95 -2.78
CA MET A 391 23.43 -44.73 -2.12
C MET A 391 22.31 -43.84 -1.56
N ARG A 392 21.04 -44.08 -1.94
CA ARG A 392 19.90 -43.26 -1.45
C ARG A 392 19.70 -43.25 0.06
N GLY A 393 20.21 -44.27 0.76
CA GLY A 393 20.09 -44.44 2.21
C GLY A 393 21.12 -43.66 3.02
N HIS A 394 22.08 -42.99 2.39
CA HIS A 394 23.10 -42.24 3.12
C HIS A 394 22.46 -41.13 3.98
N GLN A 395 23.01 -40.96 5.19
CA GLN A 395 22.63 -39.87 6.07
C GLN A 395 23.23 -38.56 5.55
N ARG A 396 22.35 -37.60 5.28
CA ARG A 396 22.68 -36.33 4.63
C ARG A 396 22.13 -35.19 5.49
N GLN A 397 23.01 -34.25 5.79
CA GLN A 397 22.70 -33.07 6.58
C GLN A 397 23.11 -31.83 5.77
N VAL A 398 22.27 -30.81 5.74
CA VAL A 398 22.64 -29.51 5.16
C VAL A 398 23.57 -28.81 6.15
N PHE A 399 24.59 -28.09 5.67
CA PHE A 399 25.44 -27.33 6.59
C PHE A 399 24.63 -26.34 7.42
N LYS A 400 24.93 -26.23 8.71
CA LYS A 400 24.23 -25.32 9.63
C LYS A 400 24.29 -23.87 9.16
N GLU A 401 25.39 -23.48 8.51
CA GLU A 401 25.57 -22.14 7.91
C GLU A 401 24.61 -21.86 6.74
N GLU A 402 24.12 -22.89 6.03
CA GLU A 402 23.10 -22.74 4.97
C GLU A 402 21.67 -22.75 5.55
N GLU A 403 21.43 -23.42 6.68
CA GLU A 403 20.16 -23.31 7.43
C GLU A 403 19.99 -21.95 8.11
N GLU A 404 21.10 -21.32 8.49
CA GLU A 404 21.14 -19.97 9.07
C GLU A 404 21.30 -18.86 8.03
N ALA A 405 21.51 -19.21 6.75
CA ALA A 405 21.66 -18.25 5.68
C ALA A 405 20.36 -17.47 5.43
N ILE A 406 20.46 -16.15 5.52
CA ILE A 406 19.39 -15.21 5.24
C ILE A 406 19.80 -14.35 4.05
N LYS A 407 18.94 -14.30 3.04
CA LYS A 407 19.07 -13.34 1.94
C LYS A 407 17.98 -12.30 2.06
N VAL A 408 18.38 -11.03 2.07
CA VAL A 408 17.48 -9.89 2.15
C VAL A 408 17.65 -9.07 0.89
N ASP A 409 16.57 -8.79 0.17
CA ASP A 409 16.61 -7.99 -1.06
C ASP A 409 15.62 -6.82 -0.96
N LEU A 410 15.93 -5.70 -1.63
CA LEU A 410 15.04 -4.55 -1.77
C LEU A 410 14.98 -4.11 -3.22
N HIS A 411 13.80 -4.21 -3.84
CA HIS A 411 13.58 -3.76 -5.21
C HIS A 411 12.35 -2.86 -5.27
N GLU A 412 12.54 -1.59 -5.63
CA GLU A 412 11.47 -0.61 -5.87
C GLU A 412 10.43 -0.46 -4.73
N GLY A 413 10.89 -0.61 -3.48
CA GLY A 413 10.02 -0.54 -2.30
C GLY A 413 9.36 -1.87 -1.91
N CYS A 414 9.75 -2.95 -2.58
CA CYS A 414 9.40 -4.32 -2.24
C CYS A 414 10.56 -4.98 -1.47
N GLY A 415 10.37 -5.18 -0.16
CA GLY A 415 11.33 -5.85 0.71
C GLY A 415 11.10 -7.36 0.69
N ARG A 416 12.19 -8.14 0.64
CA ARG A 416 12.15 -9.60 0.59
C ARG A 416 13.11 -10.21 1.59
N ILE A 417 12.70 -11.34 2.13
CA ILE A 417 13.55 -12.23 2.92
C ILE A 417 13.37 -13.66 2.42
N LYS A 418 14.50 -14.36 2.31
CA LYS A 418 14.61 -15.78 1.94
C LYS A 418 15.33 -16.52 3.04
N LEU A 419 14.61 -17.44 3.67
CA LEU A 419 15.13 -18.46 4.56
C LEU A 419 14.97 -19.83 3.90
N PHE A 420 15.62 -20.85 4.43
CA PHE A 420 15.52 -22.20 3.86
C PHE A 420 14.09 -22.76 3.87
N TRP A 421 13.28 -22.39 4.88
CA TRP A 421 11.91 -22.88 5.10
C TRP A 421 10.81 -21.90 4.67
N VAL A 422 11.13 -20.61 4.46
CA VAL A 422 10.13 -19.60 4.11
C VAL A 422 10.69 -18.49 3.22
N MET A 423 9.89 -18.08 2.25
CA MET A 423 10.06 -16.84 1.49
C MET A 423 9.02 -15.84 1.94
N SER A 424 9.42 -14.62 2.27
CA SER A 424 8.47 -13.54 2.52
C SER A 424 8.80 -12.33 1.65
N LEU A 425 7.75 -11.71 1.12
CA LEU A 425 7.84 -10.54 0.25
C LEU A 425 6.76 -9.55 0.67
N VAL A 426 7.10 -8.27 0.74
CA VAL A 426 6.17 -7.21 1.12
C VAL A 426 6.34 -6.00 0.22
N ASP A 427 5.23 -5.49 -0.32
CA ASP A 427 5.19 -4.20 -0.98
C ASP A 427 4.81 -3.08 0.00
N SER A 428 5.74 -2.17 0.25
CA SER A 428 5.56 -1.06 1.18
C SER A 428 4.48 -0.05 0.74
N ARG A 429 4.10 -0.03 -0.54
CA ARG A 429 3.10 0.93 -1.06
C ARG A 429 1.67 0.42 -0.92
N THR A 430 1.43 -0.84 -1.27
CA THR A 430 0.10 -1.45 -1.19
C THR A 430 -0.18 -2.16 0.13
N LEU A 431 0.85 -2.34 0.98
CA LEU A 431 0.78 -3.09 2.24
C LEU A 431 0.30 -4.54 2.03
N LYS A 432 0.58 -5.09 0.85
CA LYS A 432 0.35 -6.49 0.52
C LYS A 432 1.63 -7.28 0.74
N ALA A 433 1.50 -8.42 1.38
CA ALA A 433 2.58 -9.34 1.67
C ALA A 433 2.26 -10.73 1.12
N MET A 434 3.28 -11.48 0.74
CA MET A 434 3.18 -12.90 0.42
C MET A 434 4.15 -13.66 1.30
N VAL A 435 3.69 -14.78 1.86
CA VAL A 435 4.54 -15.71 2.60
C VAL A 435 4.37 -17.11 2.03
N GLU A 436 5.45 -17.63 1.44
CA GLU A 436 5.51 -18.96 0.85
C GLU A 436 6.35 -19.89 1.72
N PHE A 437 5.69 -20.89 2.31
CA PHE A 437 6.33 -21.93 3.12
C PHE A 437 6.83 -23.06 2.23
N ARG A 438 8.08 -23.46 2.43
CA ARG A 438 8.77 -24.51 1.70
C ARG A 438 8.80 -25.78 2.55
N GLU A 439 8.21 -26.86 2.06
CA GLU A 439 8.45 -28.18 2.66
C GLU A 439 9.92 -28.57 2.40
N GLY A 440 10.63 -28.93 3.47
CA GLY A 440 12.06 -29.19 3.45
C GLY A 440 12.50 -30.14 2.32
N LYS A 441 13.71 -29.89 1.79
CA LYS A 441 14.41 -30.65 0.72
C LYS A 441 13.96 -30.38 -0.72
N THR A 442 13.61 -29.15 -1.08
CA THR A 442 13.64 -28.76 -2.50
C THR A 442 14.74 -27.73 -2.74
N SER A 443 15.91 -28.22 -3.17
CA SER A 443 16.94 -27.37 -3.76
C SER A 443 16.28 -26.54 -4.85
N THR A 444 16.56 -25.24 -4.91
CA THR A 444 16.24 -24.35 -6.02
C THR A 444 16.74 -24.99 -7.32
N ALA A 445 15.87 -25.76 -7.98
CA ALA A 445 16.21 -26.49 -9.18
C ALA A 445 16.31 -25.47 -10.31
N THR A 446 17.52 -25.34 -10.85
CA THR A 446 17.77 -24.82 -12.19
C THR A 446 16.83 -25.50 -13.18
N VAL A 447 16.32 -24.70 -14.12
CA VAL A 447 15.39 -25.13 -15.17
C VAL A 447 16.07 -26.20 -16.03
N GLY A 448 15.84 -27.47 -15.70
CA GLY A 448 16.36 -28.63 -16.41
C GLY A 448 15.23 -29.58 -16.82
N PRO A 449 15.52 -30.58 -17.68
CA PRO A 449 14.55 -31.61 -18.06
C PRO A 449 13.95 -32.25 -16.81
N GLY A 450 12.62 -32.37 -16.76
CA GLY A 450 11.89 -32.82 -15.59
C GLY A 450 11.29 -31.70 -14.73
N THR A 451 11.54 -30.41 -14.99
CA THR A 451 10.96 -29.28 -14.21
C THR A 451 10.04 -28.40 -15.05
N CYS A 452 8.84 -28.11 -14.54
CA CYS A 452 7.93 -27.17 -15.19
C CYS A 452 8.46 -25.74 -15.11
N ARG A 453 8.60 -25.05 -16.25
CA ARG A 453 9.10 -23.67 -16.33
C ARG A 453 8.24 -22.61 -15.62
N PHE A 454 6.97 -22.92 -15.32
CA PHE A 454 6.01 -21.98 -14.72
C PHE A 454 5.79 -22.27 -13.24
N CYS A 455 5.27 -23.44 -12.90
CA CYS A 455 4.96 -23.79 -11.51
C CYS A 455 6.12 -24.44 -10.75
N GLY A 456 7.25 -24.74 -11.42
CA GLY A 456 8.42 -25.34 -10.78
C GLY A 456 8.23 -26.78 -10.29
N ARG A 457 7.13 -27.46 -10.65
CA ARG A 457 6.94 -28.89 -10.33
C ARG A 457 7.99 -29.74 -11.03
N THR A 458 8.61 -30.65 -10.29
CA THR A 458 9.56 -31.63 -10.80
C THR A 458 8.89 -32.99 -10.97
N SER A 459 9.11 -33.65 -12.11
CA SER A 459 8.70 -35.03 -12.36
C SER A 459 9.70 -35.70 -13.30
N ASN A 460 10.13 -36.91 -12.92
CA ASN A 460 11.03 -37.74 -13.73
C ASN A 460 10.27 -38.69 -14.68
N SER A 461 8.95 -38.53 -14.80
CA SER A 461 8.08 -39.37 -15.64
C SER A 461 7.06 -38.53 -16.43
N GLY A 462 6.68 -39.02 -17.62
CA GLY A 462 5.63 -38.43 -18.46
C GLY A 462 6.07 -37.22 -19.28
N PHE A 463 5.12 -36.32 -19.60
CA PHE A 463 5.32 -35.14 -20.47
C PHE A 463 6.43 -34.18 -19.99
N LEU A 464 6.74 -34.14 -18.69
CA LEU A 464 7.82 -33.33 -18.11
C LEU A 464 9.23 -33.90 -18.37
N ALA A 465 9.36 -35.16 -18.77
CA ALA A 465 10.64 -35.77 -19.12
C ALA A 465 11.07 -35.45 -20.57
N ILE A 466 10.10 -35.10 -21.44
CA ILE A 466 10.32 -34.78 -22.87
C ILE A 466 10.14 -33.28 -23.12
N GLY A 467 9.27 -32.61 -22.35
CA GLY A 467 9.04 -31.17 -22.39
C GLY A 467 9.29 -30.49 -21.04
N ASN A 468 9.12 -29.17 -20.99
CA ASN A 468 9.41 -28.30 -19.84
C ASN A 468 8.14 -27.69 -19.22
N VAL A 469 6.95 -28.25 -19.51
CA VAL A 469 5.65 -27.77 -19.03
C VAL A 469 4.84 -28.95 -18.49
N CYS A 470 4.26 -28.81 -17.30
CA CYS A 470 3.43 -29.86 -16.69
C CYS A 470 2.01 -29.88 -17.25
N SER A 471 1.24 -30.94 -17.01
CA SER A 471 -0.15 -31.10 -17.48
C SER A 471 -1.18 -30.19 -16.79
N ASP A 472 -0.72 -29.20 -16.01
CA ASP A 472 -1.57 -28.24 -15.32
C ASP A 472 -2.24 -27.31 -16.34
N PRO A 473 -3.57 -27.10 -16.31
CA PRO A 473 -4.28 -26.31 -17.31
C PRO A 473 -3.71 -24.90 -17.50
N ASP A 474 -3.33 -24.23 -16.40
CA ASP A 474 -2.78 -22.87 -16.47
C ASP A 474 -1.41 -22.88 -17.15
N CYS A 475 -0.56 -23.83 -16.77
CA CYS A 475 0.78 -23.99 -17.37
C CYS A 475 0.69 -24.31 -18.87
N GLN A 476 -0.30 -25.11 -19.27
CA GLN A 476 -0.56 -25.42 -20.68
C GLN A 476 -1.07 -24.19 -21.45
N GLU A 477 -1.90 -23.34 -20.84
CA GLU A 477 -2.37 -22.10 -21.45
C GLU A 477 -1.23 -21.07 -21.60
N TYR A 478 -0.42 -20.92 -20.54
CA TYR A 478 0.78 -20.10 -20.57
C TYR A 478 1.77 -20.55 -21.65
N ALA A 479 1.94 -21.86 -21.84
CA ALA A 479 2.83 -22.39 -22.87
C ALA A 479 2.45 -21.98 -24.30
N LYS A 480 1.16 -21.77 -24.59
CA LYS A 480 0.69 -21.35 -25.94
C LYS A 480 1.16 -19.95 -26.32
N THR A 481 1.35 -19.08 -25.33
CA THR A 481 1.72 -17.67 -25.53
C THR A 481 3.15 -17.35 -25.14
N ALA A 482 3.86 -18.27 -24.50
CA ALA A 482 5.24 -18.10 -24.06
C ALA A 482 6.23 -18.18 -25.22
N CYS A 483 7.32 -17.42 -25.11
CA CYS A 483 8.44 -17.56 -26.03
C CYS A 483 9.11 -18.95 -25.85
N PRO A 484 9.31 -19.73 -26.93
CA PRO A 484 9.98 -21.03 -26.85
C PRO A 484 11.51 -20.93 -26.96
N LYS A 485 12.06 -19.73 -27.23
CA LYS A 485 13.50 -19.53 -27.45
C LYS A 485 14.29 -19.70 -26.15
N MET A 486 15.47 -20.29 -26.27
CA MET A 486 16.50 -20.30 -25.24
C MET A 486 17.41 -19.09 -25.43
N LEU A 487 17.64 -18.33 -24.37
CA LEU A 487 18.53 -17.19 -24.35
C LEU A 487 19.99 -17.67 -24.37
N GLY A 488 20.92 -16.81 -24.78
CA GLY A 488 22.34 -17.17 -24.83
C GLY A 488 23.01 -17.38 -23.46
N CYS A 489 22.27 -17.25 -22.36
CA CYS A 489 22.70 -17.66 -21.01
C CYS A 489 22.23 -19.08 -20.63
N GLY A 490 21.51 -19.79 -21.52
CA GLY A 490 20.97 -21.13 -21.27
C GLY A 490 19.57 -21.17 -20.64
N HIS A 491 19.05 -20.03 -20.16
CA HIS A 491 17.69 -19.93 -19.65
C HIS A 491 16.65 -19.82 -20.77
N LEU A 492 15.45 -20.34 -20.53
CA LEU A 492 14.31 -20.10 -21.40
C LEU A 492 13.87 -18.64 -21.31
N CYS A 493 13.49 -18.05 -22.44
CA CYS A 493 12.93 -16.70 -22.46
C CYS A 493 11.63 -16.65 -21.64
N GLY A 494 11.56 -15.75 -20.65
CA GLY A 494 10.36 -15.48 -19.85
C GLY A 494 9.30 -14.64 -20.57
N GLY A 495 9.61 -14.17 -21.78
CA GLY A 495 8.75 -13.32 -22.61
C GLY A 495 7.63 -14.05 -23.34
N ILE A 496 6.92 -13.33 -24.21
CA ILE A 496 5.83 -13.87 -25.03
C ILE A 496 6.33 -14.28 -26.43
N ALA A 497 5.57 -15.13 -27.11
CA ALA A 497 5.85 -15.54 -28.48
C ALA A 497 5.63 -14.37 -29.45
N GLY A 498 6.49 -14.26 -30.46
CA GLY A 498 6.35 -13.27 -31.54
C GLY A 498 6.94 -11.89 -31.27
N GLU A 499 7.66 -11.68 -30.17
CA GLU A 499 8.40 -10.44 -29.93
C GLU A 499 9.62 -10.32 -30.86
N GLU A 500 9.90 -9.10 -31.35
CA GLU A 500 11.06 -8.81 -32.20
C GLU A 500 12.37 -9.08 -31.43
N ALA A 501 12.46 -8.57 -30.20
CA ALA A 501 13.50 -8.88 -29.25
C ALA A 501 12.92 -9.70 -28.10
N CYS A 502 13.60 -10.78 -27.71
CA CYS A 502 13.23 -11.52 -26.52
C CYS A 502 13.39 -10.65 -25.26
N LEU A 503 12.50 -10.84 -24.29
CA LEU A 503 12.66 -10.30 -22.95
C LEU A 503 14.08 -10.61 -22.40
N PRO A 504 14.79 -9.62 -21.84
CA PRO A 504 16.06 -9.85 -21.15
C PRO A 504 15.91 -10.94 -20.08
N CYS A 505 17.01 -11.62 -19.75
CA CYS A 505 16.91 -12.76 -18.85
C CYS A 505 16.45 -12.30 -17.46
N LEU A 506 15.28 -12.76 -17.00
CA LEU A 506 14.74 -12.40 -15.68
C LEU A 506 15.65 -12.83 -14.51
N HIS A 507 16.53 -13.81 -14.73
CA HIS A 507 17.57 -14.22 -13.77
C HIS A 507 18.80 -13.29 -13.77
N ARG A 508 18.77 -12.21 -14.56
CA ARG A 508 19.80 -11.16 -14.63
C ARG A 508 21.23 -11.69 -14.85
N CYS A 509 21.37 -12.71 -15.70
CA CYS A 509 22.62 -13.44 -15.88
C CYS A 509 23.73 -12.62 -16.55
N ARG A 510 23.39 -11.60 -17.33
CA ARG A 510 24.35 -10.71 -17.99
C ARG A 510 24.28 -9.31 -17.38
N PRO A 511 25.38 -8.54 -17.35
CA PRO A 511 25.36 -7.14 -16.90
C PRO A 511 24.33 -6.29 -17.66
N SER A 512 24.19 -6.51 -18.96
CA SER A 512 23.17 -5.85 -19.79
C SER A 512 21.74 -6.14 -19.33
N ASP A 513 21.47 -7.33 -18.78
CA ASP A 513 20.14 -7.68 -18.26
C ASP A 513 19.86 -6.91 -16.96
N GLN A 514 20.89 -6.68 -16.13
CA GLN A 514 20.78 -5.94 -14.87
C GLN A 514 20.48 -4.45 -15.08
N GLU A 515 21.08 -3.85 -16.12
CA GLU A 515 20.81 -2.45 -16.48
C GLU A 515 19.42 -2.25 -17.07
N GLN A 516 18.93 -3.23 -17.85
CA GLN A 516 17.64 -3.14 -18.53
C GLN A 516 16.47 -3.50 -17.63
N LEU A 517 16.63 -4.44 -16.69
CA LEU A 517 15.56 -4.92 -15.84
C LEU A 517 15.59 -4.30 -14.45
N LYS A 518 14.48 -3.66 -14.07
CA LYS A 518 14.26 -3.22 -12.69
C LYS A 518 13.82 -4.35 -11.75
N GLN A 519 13.34 -5.45 -12.32
CA GLN A 519 12.69 -6.57 -11.65
C GLN A 519 13.34 -7.90 -12.04
N ASP A 520 13.35 -8.89 -11.15
CA ASP A 520 13.94 -10.21 -11.40
C ASP A 520 12.90 -11.34 -11.45
N ALA A 521 13.34 -12.57 -11.69
CA ALA A 521 12.46 -13.74 -11.84
C ALA A 521 11.64 -14.06 -10.58
N GLU A 522 12.15 -13.71 -9.39
CA GLU A 522 11.49 -13.93 -8.10
C GLU A 522 10.57 -12.76 -7.69
N ASP A 523 10.58 -11.63 -8.41
CA ASP A 523 9.63 -10.53 -8.21
C ASP A 523 8.19 -11.01 -8.37
N MET A 524 7.29 -10.47 -7.55
CA MET A 524 5.86 -10.66 -7.76
C MET A 524 5.35 -9.71 -8.85
N CYS A 525 4.42 -10.21 -9.67
CA CYS A 525 3.67 -9.35 -10.56
C CYS A 525 2.78 -8.42 -9.72
N MET A 526 3.06 -7.11 -9.74
CA MET A 526 2.33 -6.08 -8.95
C MET A 526 0.92 -5.78 -9.50
N ILE A 527 0.36 -6.68 -10.31
CA ILE A 527 -1.05 -6.66 -10.75
C ILE A 527 -1.81 -7.79 -10.03
N CYS A 528 -1.37 -9.04 -10.18
CA CYS A 528 -2.05 -10.17 -9.53
C CYS A 528 -1.66 -10.31 -8.06
N PHE A 529 -0.44 -9.95 -7.68
CA PHE A 529 0.16 -10.19 -6.37
C PHE A 529 0.18 -11.67 -5.93
N THR A 530 -0.16 -12.61 -6.83
CA THR A 530 -0.33 -14.04 -6.51
C THR A 530 0.78 -14.93 -7.03
N GLU A 531 1.50 -14.49 -8.07
CA GLU A 531 2.55 -15.29 -8.70
C GLU A 531 3.79 -14.45 -9.05
N ALA A 532 4.97 -15.09 -9.00
CA ALA A 532 6.23 -14.49 -9.41
C ALA A 532 6.26 -14.26 -10.93
N LEU A 533 7.08 -13.31 -11.40
CA LEU A 533 7.19 -12.98 -12.82
C LEU A 533 7.62 -14.18 -13.69
N SER A 534 8.44 -15.08 -13.15
CA SER A 534 8.85 -16.32 -13.83
C SER A 534 7.74 -17.36 -14.01
N ALA A 535 6.65 -17.26 -13.23
CA ALA A 535 5.59 -18.26 -13.21
C ALA A 535 4.60 -18.17 -14.39
N ALA A 536 4.64 -17.09 -15.18
CA ALA A 536 3.84 -16.93 -16.38
C ALA A 536 4.57 -16.04 -17.41
N PRO A 537 4.16 -16.04 -18.69
CA PRO A 537 4.77 -15.18 -19.71
C PRO A 537 4.65 -13.71 -19.34
N ALA A 538 5.79 -13.02 -19.32
CA ALA A 538 5.92 -11.64 -18.90
C ALA A 538 6.26 -10.71 -20.07
N ILE A 539 5.97 -9.43 -19.90
CA ILE A 539 6.33 -8.37 -20.84
C ILE A 539 7.01 -7.23 -20.09
N GLN A 540 8.01 -6.62 -20.72
CA GLN A 540 8.65 -5.41 -20.22
C GLN A 540 7.99 -4.19 -20.86
N LEU A 541 7.38 -3.34 -20.05
CA LEU A 541 6.77 -2.09 -20.52
C LEU A 541 7.86 -1.10 -20.93
N ALA A 542 7.47 -0.06 -21.69
CA ALA A 542 8.37 1.04 -22.06
C ALA A 542 9.03 1.74 -20.85
N CYS A 543 8.40 1.70 -19.67
CA CYS A 543 8.97 2.23 -18.42
C CYS A 543 9.94 1.26 -17.72
N SER A 544 10.35 0.16 -18.37
CA SER A 544 11.22 -0.94 -17.93
C SER A 544 10.67 -1.89 -16.85
N HIS A 545 9.46 -1.62 -16.34
CA HIS A 545 8.76 -2.53 -15.41
C HIS A 545 8.21 -3.76 -16.12
N VAL A 546 8.21 -4.89 -15.42
CA VAL A 546 7.83 -6.19 -15.95
C VAL A 546 6.56 -6.68 -15.25
N PHE A 547 5.61 -7.15 -16.05
CA PHE A 547 4.35 -7.72 -15.57
C PHE A 547 4.00 -8.97 -16.38
N HIS A 548 3.17 -9.86 -15.83
CA HIS A 548 2.60 -10.91 -16.65
C HIS A 548 1.76 -10.31 -17.78
N ALA A 549 1.91 -10.85 -19.00
CA ALA A 549 1.22 -10.34 -20.17
C ALA A 549 -0.31 -10.42 -20.02
N HIS A 550 -0.81 -11.53 -19.45
CA HIS A 550 -2.25 -11.74 -19.22
C HIS A 550 -2.80 -10.77 -18.15
N CYS A 551 -2.02 -10.46 -17.12
CA CYS A 551 -2.40 -9.48 -16.08
C CYS A 551 -2.54 -8.08 -16.67
N ALA A 552 -1.57 -7.65 -17.48
CA ALA A 552 -1.62 -6.33 -18.14
C ALA A 552 -2.83 -6.23 -19.10
N LYS A 553 -3.11 -7.28 -19.88
CA LYS A 553 -4.31 -7.34 -20.74
C LYS A 553 -5.60 -7.23 -19.94
N MET A 554 -5.74 -8.03 -18.88
CA MET A 554 -6.94 -8.04 -18.04
C MET A 554 -7.24 -6.66 -17.42
N VAL A 555 -6.22 -5.94 -16.95
CA VAL A 555 -6.40 -4.58 -16.40
C VAL A 555 -6.92 -3.61 -17.47
N LEU A 556 -6.37 -3.68 -18.69
CA LEU A 556 -6.79 -2.81 -19.79
C LEU A 556 -8.19 -3.17 -20.33
N GLU A 557 -8.57 -4.46 -20.29
CA GLU A 557 -9.89 -4.96 -20.68
C GLU A 557 -10.97 -4.55 -19.68
N LYS A 558 -10.69 -4.65 -18.37
CA LYS A 558 -11.61 -4.25 -17.29
C LYS A 558 -11.81 -2.74 -17.20
N ARG A 559 -10.82 -1.96 -17.66
CA ARG A 559 -10.83 -0.48 -17.64
C ARG A 559 -10.92 0.11 -16.23
N TYR A 560 -11.81 1.07 -16.02
CA TYR A 560 -11.99 1.80 -14.77
C TYR A 560 -13.20 1.26 -13.99
N VAL A 561 -13.16 1.42 -12.67
CA VAL A 561 -14.25 1.04 -11.75
C VAL A 561 -15.25 2.19 -11.64
N GLY A 562 -16.54 1.87 -11.59
CA GLY A 562 -17.63 2.86 -11.50
C GLY A 562 -18.00 3.53 -12.84
N ALA A 563 -19.00 4.42 -12.77
CA ALA A 563 -19.58 5.07 -13.95
C ALA A 563 -18.67 6.16 -14.55
N ARG A 564 -17.94 6.89 -13.70
CA ARG A 564 -17.06 7.99 -14.10
C ARG A 564 -15.84 7.45 -14.84
N ILE A 565 -15.57 8.01 -16.02
CA ILE A 565 -14.36 7.71 -16.78
C ILE A 565 -13.12 8.18 -16.00
N THR A 566 -12.27 7.24 -15.62
CA THR A 566 -10.94 7.51 -15.06
C THR A 566 -9.88 6.73 -15.84
N PHE A 567 -8.64 7.21 -15.84
CA PHE A 567 -7.55 6.60 -16.63
C PHE A 567 -6.42 6.00 -15.78
N GLY A 568 -6.63 5.89 -14.46
CA GLY A 568 -5.62 5.34 -13.53
C GLY A 568 -5.21 3.91 -13.87
N PHE A 569 -6.13 3.10 -14.38
CA PHE A 569 -5.88 1.71 -14.80
C PHE A 569 -4.88 1.58 -15.98
N SER A 570 -4.73 2.63 -16.77
CA SER A 570 -3.78 2.67 -17.91
C SER A 570 -2.36 3.06 -17.51
N LEU A 571 -2.10 3.26 -16.21
CA LEU A 571 -0.81 3.62 -15.66
C LEU A 571 -0.13 2.42 -15.01
N CYS A 572 1.20 2.35 -15.13
CA CYS A 572 2.02 1.33 -14.49
C CYS A 572 1.77 1.33 -12.98
N PRO A 573 1.40 0.18 -12.36
CA PRO A 573 1.18 0.08 -10.92
C PRO A 573 2.35 0.60 -10.07
N ILE A 574 3.58 0.47 -10.57
CA ILE A 574 4.82 0.82 -9.88
C ILE A 574 5.18 2.30 -10.06
N CYS A 575 5.48 2.77 -11.28
CA CYS A 575 5.97 4.13 -11.51
C CYS A 575 4.93 5.15 -11.98
N LYS A 576 3.68 4.72 -12.19
CA LYS A 576 2.57 5.55 -12.71
C LYS A 576 2.80 6.14 -14.11
N THR A 577 3.84 5.72 -14.84
CA THR A 577 4.00 6.03 -16.27
C THR A 577 2.95 5.27 -17.09
N THR A 578 2.53 5.79 -18.24
CA THR A 578 1.52 5.13 -19.09
C THR A 578 2.00 3.74 -19.53
N ILE A 579 1.12 2.72 -19.41
CA ILE A 579 1.39 1.37 -19.89
C ILE A 579 1.48 1.41 -21.42
N ASP A 580 2.60 0.93 -21.95
CA ASP A 580 2.83 0.85 -23.38
C ASP A 580 3.68 -0.38 -23.71
N HIS A 581 3.18 -1.19 -24.65
CA HIS A 581 3.84 -2.38 -25.17
C HIS A 581 3.17 -2.80 -26.50
N PRO A 582 3.92 -3.27 -27.52
CA PRO A 582 3.34 -3.63 -28.83
C PRO A 582 2.20 -4.66 -28.76
N CYS A 583 2.29 -5.64 -27.86
CA CYS A 583 1.24 -6.67 -27.72
C CYS A 583 -0.06 -6.15 -27.07
N LEU A 584 -0.02 -4.94 -26.47
CA LEU A 584 -1.15 -4.28 -25.84
C LEU A 584 -1.76 -3.18 -26.73
N SER A 585 -1.12 -2.83 -27.86
CA SER A 585 -1.57 -1.77 -28.77
C SER A 585 -3.06 -1.87 -29.16
N PRO A 586 -3.62 -3.04 -29.51
CA PRO A 586 -5.04 -3.14 -29.85
C PRO A 586 -6.00 -2.73 -28.72
N LEU A 587 -5.57 -2.89 -27.47
CA LEU A 587 -6.34 -2.46 -26.29
C LEU A 587 -6.06 -0.99 -25.95
N LEU A 588 -4.81 -0.54 -26.13
CA LEU A 588 -4.37 0.82 -25.79
C LEU A 588 -4.90 1.88 -26.76
N GLU A 589 -4.99 1.60 -28.06
CA GLU A 589 -5.48 2.54 -29.07
C GLU A 589 -6.86 3.15 -28.73
N PRO A 590 -7.92 2.35 -28.45
CA PRO A 590 -9.22 2.90 -28.09
C PRO A 590 -9.19 3.66 -26.74
N ILE A 591 -8.35 3.24 -25.80
CA ILE A 591 -8.18 3.94 -24.51
C ILE A 591 -7.50 5.30 -24.72
N LYS A 592 -6.44 5.35 -25.53
CA LYS A 592 -5.75 6.59 -25.91
C LYS A 592 -6.70 7.55 -26.64
N ALA A 593 -7.50 7.04 -27.58
CA ALA A 593 -8.50 7.84 -28.29
C ALA A 593 -9.56 8.43 -27.34
N LEU A 594 -10.08 7.62 -26.41
CA LEU A 594 -11.03 8.10 -25.39
C LEU A 594 -10.40 9.14 -24.47
N LYS A 595 -9.15 8.94 -24.03
CA LYS A 595 -8.42 9.89 -23.18
C LYS A 595 -8.24 11.24 -23.87
N VAL A 596 -7.87 11.23 -25.15
CA VAL A 596 -7.71 12.45 -25.96
C VAL A 596 -9.06 13.16 -26.14
N ASP A 597 -10.14 12.43 -26.42
CA ASP A 597 -11.48 13.04 -26.57
C ASP A 597 -11.98 13.68 -25.26
N VAL A 598 -11.87 12.98 -24.14
CA VAL A 598 -12.27 13.50 -22.81
C VAL A 598 -11.41 14.70 -22.43
N CYS A 599 -10.09 14.62 -22.59
CA CYS A 599 -9.17 15.73 -22.30
C CYS A 599 -9.48 16.97 -23.13
N ARG A 600 -9.73 16.80 -24.44
CA ARG A 600 -10.13 17.90 -25.32
C ARG A 600 -11.43 18.55 -24.87
N LYS A 601 -12.46 17.76 -24.51
CA LYS A 601 -13.75 18.28 -24.04
C LYS A 601 -13.62 19.00 -22.69
N ALA A 602 -12.84 18.43 -21.76
CA ALA A 602 -12.62 18.99 -20.43
C ALA A 602 -11.87 20.34 -20.52
N LEU A 603 -10.80 20.39 -21.32
CA LEU A 603 -10.03 21.61 -21.54
C LEU A 603 -10.87 22.70 -22.23
N MET A 604 -11.67 22.33 -23.23
CA MET A 604 -12.60 23.25 -23.87
C MET A 604 -13.60 23.81 -22.83
N ARG A 605 -14.18 22.95 -21.98
CA ARG A 605 -15.09 23.40 -20.93
C ARG A 605 -14.42 24.36 -19.95
N LEU A 606 -13.20 24.06 -19.53
CA LEU A 606 -12.41 24.90 -18.63
C LEU A 606 -12.19 26.31 -19.20
N GLN A 607 -11.86 26.41 -20.49
CA GLN A 607 -11.66 27.69 -21.19
C GLN A 607 -12.95 28.50 -21.28
N TYR A 608 -14.08 27.86 -21.59
CA TYR A 608 -15.37 28.54 -21.68
C TYR A 608 -15.92 28.98 -20.31
N GLU A 609 -15.48 28.34 -19.22
CA GLU A 609 -15.74 28.79 -17.84
C GLU A 609 -14.75 29.87 -17.36
N GLY A 610 -13.74 30.23 -18.15
CA GLY A 610 -12.71 31.21 -17.76
C GLY A 610 -11.81 30.75 -16.61
N LEU A 611 -11.74 29.44 -16.36
CA LEU A 611 -10.98 28.83 -15.27
C LEU A 611 -9.58 28.36 -15.71
N ASP A 612 -9.19 28.64 -16.95
CA ASP A 612 -7.86 28.34 -17.50
C ASP A 612 -6.73 29.13 -16.81
N LYS A 613 -7.09 30.20 -16.08
CA LYS A 613 -6.19 31.04 -15.27
C LYS A 613 -6.37 30.86 -13.76
N ALA A 614 -7.04 29.80 -13.31
CA ALA A 614 -7.24 29.54 -11.90
C ALA A 614 -5.90 29.44 -11.15
N GLU A 615 -5.88 29.84 -9.87
CA GLU A 615 -4.66 29.81 -9.03
C GLU A 615 -4.00 28.43 -8.99
N ALA A 616 -4.80 27.36 -9.08
CA ALA A 616 -4.33 25.98 -9.12
C ALA A 616 -3.42 25.66 -10.33
N ILE A 617 -3.51 26.45 -11.41
CA ILE A 617 -2.73 26.31 -12.65
C ILE A 617 -1.58 27.31 -12.70
N THR A 618 -1.81 28.55 -12.23
CA THR A 618 -0.84 29.65 -12.36
C THR A 618 0.17 29.72 -11.21
N THR A 619 -0.13 29.15 -10.04
CA THR A 619 0.70 29.29 -8.84
C THR A 619 1.83 28.25 -8.83
N PRO A 620 3.11 28.67 -8.79
CA PRO A 620 4.23 27.76 -8.64
C PRO A 620 4.10 26.94 -7.34
N GLY A 621 4.20 25.62 -7.45
CA GLY A 621 4.04 24.69 -6.31
C GLY A 621 2.62 24.11 -6.15
N ALA A 622 1.63 24.61 -6.88
CA ALA A 622 0.30 23.99 -6.93
C ALA A 622 0.34 22.64 -7.68
N ARG A 623 -0.57 21.72 -7.34
CA ARG A 623 -0.66 20.35 -7.90
C ARG A 623 -0.72 20.32 -9.43
N PHE A 624 -1.35 21.32 -10.04
CA PHE A 624 -1.55 21.41 -11.50
C PHE A 624 -0.85 22.63 -12.11
N TYR A 625 0.26 23.08 -11.50
CA TYR A 625 1.05 24.19 -12.04
C TYR A 625 1.46 23.91 -13.49
N GLN A 626 1.08 24.82 -14.40
CA GLN A 626 1.27 24.69 -15.86
C GLN A 626 0.60 23.46 -16.51
N ASP A 627 -0.39 22.84 -15.85
CA ASP A 627 -1.15 21.70 -16.38
C ASP A 627 -2.68 21.93 -16.35
N PRO A 628 -3.22 22.77 -17.25
CA PRO A 628 -4.66 23.03 -17.33
C PRO A 628 -5.46 21.77 -17.72
N ALA A 629 -4.86 20.85 -18.47
CA ALA A 629 -5.49 19.61 -18.89
C ALA A 629 -5.69 18.66 -17.71
N GLY A 630 -4.66 18.49 -16.88
CA GLY A 630 -4.76 17.72 -15.63
C GLY A 630 -5.80 18.30 -14.68
N PHE A 631 -5.81 19.63 -14.51
CA PHE A 631 -6.81 20.31 -13.67
C PHE A 631 -8.25 20.07 -14.18
N ALA A 632 -8.49 20.19 -15.49
CA ALA A 632 -9.80 19.96 -16.08
C ALA A 632 -10.27 18.51 -15.92
N MET A 633 -9.37 17.53 -16.09
CA MET A 633 -9.68 16.10 -15.96
C MET A 633 -9.97 15.69 -14.50
N ASP A 634 -9.34 16.36 -13.54
CA ASP A 634 -9.59 16.18 -12.10
C ASP A 634 -10.94 16.81 -11.69
N ARG A 635 -11.21 18.03 -12.18
CA ARG A 635 -12.41 18.83 -11.87
C ARG A 635 -13.71 18.28 -12.47
N TYR A 636 -13.70 17.81 -13.71
CA TYR A 636 -14.93 17.44 -14.42
C TYR A 636 -15.15 15.93 -14.47
N ALA A 637 -16.42 15.52 -14.38
CA ALA A 637 -16.84 14.14 -14.52
C ALA A 637 -17.38 13.88 -15.94
N TYR A 638 -16.84 12.84 -16.59
CA TYR A 638 -17.28 12.38 -17.90
C TYR A 638 -17.73 10.92 -17.84
N TYR A 639 -18.72 10.58 -18.66
CA TYR A 639 -19.36 9.26 -18.71
C TYR A 639 -19.47 8.79 -20.16
N VAL A 640 -19.50 7.47 -20.39
CA VAL A 640 -19.68 6.90 -21.74
C VAL A 640 -21.17 6.68 -21.99
N CYS A 641 -21.71 7.31 -23.03
CA CYS A 641 -23.11 7.11 -23.40
C CYS A 641 -23.35 5.67 -23.89
N PHE A 642 -24.36 4.99 -23.37
CA PHE A 642 -24.72 3.63 -23.76
C PHE A 642 -25.10 3.52 -25.24
N LYS A 643 -25.88 4.49 -25.75
CA LYS A 643 -26.40 4.48 -27.13
C LYS A 643 -25.32 4.79 -28.17
N CYS A 644 -24.67 5.96 -28.09
CA CYS A 644 -23.72 6.41 -29.12
C CYS A 644 -22.24 6.13 -28.81
N LYS A 645 -21.91 5.59 -27.62
CA LYS A 645 -20.55 5.29 -27.13
C LYS A 645 -19.60 6.50 -27.03
N LYS A 646 -20.09 7.73 -27.20
CA LYS A 646 -19.32 8.97 -27.00
C LYS A 646 -19.25 9.36 -25.52
N ALA A 647 -18.15 9.97 -25.12
CA ALA A 647 -18.03 10.58 -23.80
C ALA A 647 -18.89 11.86 -23.71
N TYR A 648 -19.61 12.05 -22.61
CA TYR A 648 -20.40 13.27 -22.34
C TYR A 648 -20.15 13.76 -20.92
N TYR A 649 -20.38 15.06 -20.72
CA TYR A 649 -20.18 15.73 -19.44
C TYR A 649 -21.34 15.44 -18.48
N GLY A 650 -21.02 15.11 -17.22
CA GLY A 650 -22.01 14.82 -16.18
C GLY A 650 -21.87 15.68 -14.92
N GLY A 651 -21.18 16.82 -15.00
CA GLY A 651 -21.02 17.73 -13.85
C GLY A 651 -19.60 17.78 -13.29
N GLU A 652 -19.44 18.47 -12.16
CA GLU A 652 -18.17 18.54 -11.44
C GLU A 652 -17.96 17.26 -10.61
N ALA A 653 -16.70 16.80 -10.56
CA ALA A 653 -16.27 15.60 -9.85
C ALA A 653 -16.52 15.66 -8.34
N ARG A 654 -16.48 16.85 -7.73
CA ARG A 654 -16.73 17.03 -6.28
C ARG A 654 -18.14 16.62 -5.86
N CYS A 655 -19.10 16.68 -6.78
CA CYS A 655 -20.45 16.17 -6.52
C CYS A 655 -20.51 14.63 -6.51
N ASP A 656 -19.48 13.96 -7.00
CA ASP A 656 -19.35 12.49 -7.10
C ASP A 656 -18.50 11.90 -5.95
N GLU A 657 -17.53 12.66 -5.42
CA GLU A 657 -16.62 12.19 -4.34
C GLU A 657 -17.28 11.98 -2.97
N GLN A 658 -18.48 12.54 -2.75
CA GLN A 658 -19.20 12.41 -1.47
C GLN A 658 -19.89 11.05 -1.29
N VAL A 659 -19.96 10.20 -2.32
CA VAL A 659 -20.62 8.91 -2.25
C VAL A 659 -19.76 7.83 -2.90
N GLY A 660 -19.57 6.72 -2.19
CA GLY A 660 -18.60 5.69 -2.52
C GLY A 660 -18.74 5.16 -3.94
N ALA A 661 -17.61 4.92 -4.60
CA ALA A 661 -17.51 4.25 -5.89
C ALA A 661 -18.06 2.81 -5.81
N GLY A 662 -19.38 2.67 -5.93
CA GLY A 662 -20.05 1.38 -6.07
C GLY A 662 -20.01 0.89 -7.52
N ASP A 663 -19.69 -0.39 -7.71
CA ASP A 663 -19.73 -1.06 -9.02
C ASP A 663 -21.18 -1.37 -9.49
N ASP A 664 -22.18 -1.09 -8.66
CA ASP A 664 -23.59 -1.41 -8.88
C ASP A 664 -24.35 -0.27 -9.56
N PHE A 665 -24.05 -0.01 -10.85
CA PHE A 665 -24.89 0.83 -11.70
C PHE A 665 -25.21 0.12 -13.02
N ASP A 666 -26.36 0.41 -13.61
CA ASP A 666 -26.70 -0.12 -14.94
C ASP A 666 -26.08 0.78 -16.03
N PRO A 667 -25.13 0.30 -16.85
CA PRO A 667 -24.57 1.07 -17.94
C PRO A 667 -25.61 1.54 -18.97
N SER A 668 -26.78 0.88 -19.05
CA SER A 668 -27.86 1.25 -19.98
C SER A 668 -28.50 2.61 -19.67
N GLU A 669 -28.40 3.05 -18.42
CA GLU A 669 -28.97 4.30 -17.92
C GLU A 669 -28.06 5.51 -18.16
N LEU A 670 -26.79 5.32 -18.50
CA LEU A 670 -25.87 6.40 -18.86
C LEU A 670 -26.13 6.85 -20.30
N VAL A 671 -26.93 7.90 -20.49
CA VAL A 671 -27.30 8.39 -21.82
C VAL A 671 -27.02 9.89 -21.91
N CYS A 672 -26.27 10.31 -22.93
CA CYS A 672 -25.99 11.72 -23.14
C CYS A 672 -27.25 12.48 -23.58
N GLY A 673 -27.27 13.81 -23.38
CA GLY A 673 -28.42 14.66 -23.75
C GLY A 673 -28.85 14.54 -25.21
N GLY A 674 -27.90 14.35 -26.14
CA GLY A 674 -28.21 14.12 -27.56
C GLY A 674 -28.93 12.79 -27.85
N CYS A 675 -28.86 11.82 -26.94
CA CYS A 675 -29.47 10.50 -27.05
C CYS A 675 -30.70 10.31 -26.13
N SER A 676 -30.98 11.27 -25.25
CA SER A 676 -32.09 11.31 -24.29
C SER A 676 -33.04 12.49 -24.53
N ASP A 677 -33.16 12.94 -25.79
CA ASP A 677 -33.92 14.14 -26.18
C ASP A 677 -35.45 13.99 -25.99
N VAL A 678 -35.91 14.15 -24.75
CA VAL A 678 -37.33 14.11 -24.35
C VAL A 678 -38.05 15.44 -24.59
N SER A 679 -37.31 16.54 -24.76
CA SER A 679 -37.85 17.91 -24.83
C SER A 679 -37.72 18.57 -26.21
N ARG A 680 -37.21 17.85 -27.22
CA ARG A 680 -36.89 18.38 -28.56
C ARG A 680 -36.01 19.64 -28.46
N ALA A 681 -34.93 19.52 -27.71
CA ALA A 681 -34.05 20.65 -27.42
C ALA A 681 -33.50 21.27 -28.71
N GLN A 682 -33.37 22.60 -28.75
CA GLN A 682 -32.76 23.28 -29.89
C GLN A 682 -31.28 22.91 -29.97
N MET A 683 -30.88 22.42 -31.15
CA MET A 683 -29.48 22.05 -31.40
C MET A 683 -28.61 23.29 -31.51
N CYS A 684 -27.43 23.24 -30.92
CA CYS A 684 -26.49 24.35 -31.01
C CYS A 684 -25.99 24.51 -32.45
N ALA A 685 -26.04 25.73 -32.99
CA ALA A 685 -25.53 26.01 -34.34
C ALA A 685 -24.03 25.71 -34.49
N LYS A 686 -23.25 25.81 -33.39
CA LYS A 686 -21.79 25.56 -33.39
C LYS A 686 -21.42 24.12 -33.05
N HIS A 687 -22.15 23.50 -32.13
CA HIS A 687 -21.74 22.22 -31.53
C HIS A 687 -22.79 21.10 -31.62
N GLY A 688 -23.89 21.32 -32.35
CA GLY A 688 -24.98 20.36 -32.49
C GLY A 688 -25.48 19.86 -31.13
N ALA A 689 -25.51 18.53 -30.98
CA ALA A 689 -25.91 17.83 -29.75
C ALA A 689 -24.73 17.39 -28.87
N ASP A 690 -23.47 17.65 -29.26
CA ASP A 690 -22.29 17.06 -28.60
C ASP A 690 -22.09 17.57 -27.16
N PHE A 691 -22.59 18.77 -26.85
CA PHE A 691 -22.57 19.36 -25.50
C PHE A 691 -23.99 19.67 -24.99
N LEU A 692 -25.00 18.96 -25.50
CA LEU A 692 -26.36 19.10 -25.01
C LEU A 692 -26.47 18.49 -23.61
N GLU A 693 -26.87 19.30 -22.64
CA GLU A 693 -27.02 18.92 -21.24
C GLU A 693 -28.48 19.02 -20.80
N TYR A 694 -28.87 18.16 -19.87
CA TYR A 694 -30.16 18.22 -19.18
C TYR A 694 -29.97 18.53 -17.70
N LYS A 695 -30.96 19.21 -17.13
CA LYS A 695 -31.08 19.41 -15.69
C LYS A 695 -31.59 18.13 -15.05
N CYS A 696 -31.10 17.80 -13.86
CA CYS A 696 -31.75 16.82 -13.00
C CYS A 696 -33.19 17.26 -12.70
N ARG A 697 -34.16 16.36 -12.92
CA ARG A 697 -35.57 16.65 -12.67
C ARG A 697 -35.83 17.12 -11.23
N TYR A 698 -35.06 16.61 -10.28
CA TYR A 698 -35.28 16.77 -8.84
C TYR A 698 -34.36 17.79 -8.14
N CYS A 699 -33.38 18.38 -8.83
CA CYS A 699 -32.49 19.40 -8.24
C CYS A 699 -31.84 20.31 -9.28
N CYS A 700 -31.15 21.36 -8.84
CA CYS A 700 -30.37 22.28 -9.69
C CYS A 700 -28.96 21.73 -9.96
N SER A 701 -28.87 20.54 -10.53
CA SER A 701 -27.60 19.92 -10.95
C SER A 701 -27.70 19.40 -12.38
N VAL A 702 -26.57 19.24 -13.06
CA VAL A 702 -26.51 18.59 -14.38
C VAL A 702 -26.85 17.11 -14.22
N ALA A 703 -27.62 16.57 -15.16
CA ALA A 703 -27.99 15.16 -15.15
C ALA A 703 -26.87 14.26 -15.69
N VAL A 704 -26.79 13.06 -15.14
CA VAL A 704 -25.87 11.99 -15.52
C VAL A 704 -26.68 10.78 -16.02
N PHE A 705 -27.69 10.36 -15.27
CA PHE A 705 -28.50 9.20 -15.60
C PHE A 705 -29.78 9.58 -16.32
N PHE A 706 -30.22 8.72 -17.23
CA PHE A 706 -31.52 8.77 -17.89
C PHE A 706 -32.25 7.44 -17.70
N CYS A 707 -33.14 7.43 -16.72
CA CYS A 707 -33.85 6.22 -16.30
C CYS A 707 -35.29 6.22 -16.84
N PHE A 708 -35.86 5.02 -16.93
CA PHE A 708 -37.28 4.80 -17.29
C PHE A 708 -37.69 5.41 -18.64
N GLY A 709 -36.72 5.69 -19.52
CA GLY A 709 -36.93 6.32 -20.81
C GLY A 709 -37.55 7.72 -20.76
N THR A 710 -37.60 8.36 -19.59
CA THR A 710 -38.36 9.61 -19.39
C THR A 710 -37.72 10.60 -18.43
N THR A 711 -36.81 10.18 -17.55
CA THR A 711 -36.42 11.00 -16.39
C THR A 711 -34.91 11.15 -16.26
N HIS A 712 -34.44 12.39 -16.13
CA HIS A 712 -33.03 12.72 -15.92
C HIS A 712 -32.69 12.88 -14.43
N PHE A 713 -31.61 12.24 -13.97
CA PHE A 713 -31.10 12.29 -12.59
C PHE A 713 -29.63 12.70 -12.54
N CYS A 714 -29.23 13.48 -11.53
CA CYS A 714 -27.82 13.54 -11.11
C CYS A 714 -27.49 12.32 -10.23
N ASN A 715 -26.20 12.02 -10.01
CA ASN A 715 -25.77 10.85 -9.25
C ASN A 715 -26.41 10.76 -7.86
N ALA A 716 -26.34 11.85 -7.08
CA ALA A 716 -26.93 11.89 -5.74
C ALA A 716 -28.45 11.68 -5.72
N CYS A 717 -29.20 12.13 -6.73
CA CYS A 717 -30.64 11.86 -6.81
C CYS A 717 -30.94 10.46 -7.37
N HIS A 718 -30.04 9.87 -8.15
CA HIS A 718 -30.20 8.52 -8.71
C HIS A 718 -30.04 7.44 -7.64
N GLU A 719 -29.08 7.59 -6.72
CA GLU A 719 -28.89 6.64 -5.61
C GLU A 719 -30.13 6.49 -4.73
N GLU A 720 -30.83 7.59 -4.45
CA GLU A 720 -32.07 7.61 -3.67
C GLU A 720 -33.30 7.78 -4.57
N PHE A 721 -33.26 7.30 -5.83
CA PHE A 721 -34.32 7.57 -6.82
C PHE A 721 -35.72 7.21 -6.29
N GLN A 722 -35.86 6.10 -5.55
CA GLN A 722 -37.13 5.68 -4.95
C GLN A 722 -37.70 6.74 -4.00
N ARG A 723 -36.85 7.38 -3.19
CA ARG A 723 -37.26 8.42 -2.25
C ARG A 723 -37.58 9.71 -2.97
N VAL A 724 -36.69 10.20 -3.84
CA VAL A 724 -36.90 11.50 -4.54
C VAL A 724 -38.07 11.46 -5.52
N THR A 725 -38.32 10.31 -6.17
CA THR A 725 -39.49 10.13 -7.05
C THR A 725 -40.80 10.03 -6.27
N ALA A 726 -40.77 9.61 -5.01
CA ALA A 726 -41.94 9.52 -4.13
C ALA A 726 -42.38 10.86 -3.52
N ILE A 727 -41.53 11.90 -3.56
CA ILE A 727 -41.87 13.23 -3.05
C ILE A 727 -42.95 13.85 -3.95
N PRO A 728 -44.11 14.27 -3.41
CA PRO A 728 -45.13 14.96 -4.19
C PRO A 728 -44.58 16.27 -4.78
N ARG A 729 -44.96 16.62 -6.01
CA ARG A 729 -44.41 17.80 -6.72
C ARG A 729 -44.51 19.12 -5.94
N LYS A 730 -45.56 19.28 -5.13
CA LYS A 730 -45.80 20.45 -4.29
C LYS A 730 -44.80 20.59 -3.12
N ASP A 731 -44.17 19.48 -2.74
CA ASP A 731 -43.27 19.37 -1.59
C ASP A 731 -41.80 19.27 -2.04
N LEU A 732 -41.53 19.38 -3.36
CA LEU A 732 -40.18 19.45 -3.90
C LEU A 732 -39.54 20.83 -3.59
N PRO A 733 -38.23 20.88 -3.35
CA PRO A 733 -37.53 22.14 -3.10
C PRO A 733 -37.63 23.08 -4.31
N HIS A 734 -37.80 24.37 -4.04
CA HIS A 734 -37.78 25.40 -5.07
C HIS A 734 -36.33 25.78 -5.39
N CYS A 735 -36.13 26.45 -6.53
CA CYS A 735 -34.81 26.99 -6.87
C CYS A 735 -34.39 28.00 -5.77
N PRO A 736 -33.16 27.92 -5.22
CA PRO A 736 -32.09 26.96 -5.51
C PRO A 736 -32.29 25.58 -4.83
N ALA A 737 -32.43 24.52 -5.64
CA ALA A 737 -32.69 23.17 -5.15
C ALA A 737 -31.41 22.32 -5.12
N GLY A 738 -31.09 21.74 -3.96
CA GLY A 738 -30.01 20.78 -3.76
C GLY A 738 -30.43 19.35 -4.11
N ALA A 739 -29.46 18.45 -4.23
CA ALA A 739 -29.73 17.03 -4.45
C ALA A 739 -30.49 16.39 -3.27
N LYS A 740 -31.09 15.21 -3.48
CA LYS A 740 -31.79 14.42 -2.44
C LYS A 740 -32.95 15.15 -1.75
N GLY A 741 -33.57 16.13 -2.44
CA GLY A 741 -34.71 16.88 -1.94
C GLY A 741 -34.37 17.98 -0.93
N VAL A 742 -33.13 18.47 -0.92
CA VAL A 742 -32.66 19.50 0.00
C VAL A 742 -32.91 20.91 -0.57
N GLN A 743 -33.42 21.83 0.26
CA GLN A 743 -33.53 23.25 -0.09
C GLN A 743 -32.20 23.96 0.20
N LEU A 744 -31.61 24.64 -0.78
CA LEU A 744 -30.40 25.44 -0.56
C LEU A 744 -30.77 26.86 -0.10
N GLU A 745 -29.82 27.51 0.59
CA GLU A 745 -29.92 28.91 1.00
C GLU A 745 -29.56 29.85 -0.17
N GLY A 746 -30.17 31.03 -0.19
CA GLY A 746 -29.95 32.05 -1.22
C GLY A 746 -31.01 32.08 -2.33
N GLU A 747 -30.84 33.00 -3.27
CA GLU A 747 -31.78 33.20 -4.40
C GLU A 747 -31.17 32.82 -5.76
N GLU A 748 -29.86 32.56 -5.82
CA GLU A 748 -29.15 32.27 -7.07
C GLU A 748 -29.15 30.77 -7.39
N CYS A 749 -29.57 30.44 -8.61
CA CYS A 749 -29.57 29.07 -9.10
C CYS A 749 -28.14 28.54 -9.29
N PRO A 750 -27.76 27.35 -8.77
CA PRO A 750 -26.45 26.75 -9.01
C PRO A 750 -26.10 26.49 -10.49
N LEU A 751 -27.09 26.47 -11.38
CA LEU A 751 -26.90 26.32 -12.83
C LEU A 751 -26.90 27.66 -13.58
N HIS A 752 -27.02 28.79 -12.85
CA HIS A 752 -27.10 30.17 -13.35
C HIS A 752 -28.05 30.33 -14.55
N VAL A 753 -29.20 29.65 -14.51
CA VAL A 753 -30.20 29.65 -15.57
C VAL A 753 -31.61 29.69 -14.99
N ILE A 754 -32.52 30.37 -15.69
CA ILE A 754 -33.94 30.34 -15.39
C ILE A 754 -34.50 29.02 -15.96
N HIS A 755 -35.08 28.20 -15.11
CA HIS A 755 -35.64 26.90 -15.48
C HIS A 755 -37.04 26.71 -14.86
N PRO A 756 -37.84 25.76 -15.39
CA PRO A 756 -39.14 25.39 -14.81
C PRO A 756 -39.02 24.89 -13.35
N PRO A 757 -40.13 24.80 -12.60
CA PRO A 757 -40.13 24.27 -11.24
C PRO A 757 -39.51 22.87 -11.14
N THR A 758 -38.92 22.58 -9.97
CA THR A 758 -38.39 21.24 -9.68
C THR A 758 -39.49 20.18 -9.85
N GLY A 759 -39.17 19.08 -10.53
CA GLY A 759 -40.11 18.04 -10.91
C GLY A 759 -40.44 18.00 -12.41
N GLU A 760 -39.88 18.92 -13.21
CA GLU A 760 -40.05 18.99 -14.67
C GLU A 760 -38.72 18.79 -15.41
N GLU A 761 -38.80 18.16 -16.58
CA GLU A 761 -37.66 17.93 -17.47
C GLU A 761 -37.24 19.23 -18.15
N PHE A 762 -35.95 19.54 -18.15
CA PHE A 762 -35.45 20.78 -18.74
C PHE A 762 -34.12 20.56 -19.46
N ALA A 763 -34.10 20.88 -20.75
CA ALA A 763 -32.87 20.93 -21.52
C ALA A 763 -32.14 22.24 -21.22
N LEU A 764 -30.91 22.13 -20.77
CA LEU A 764 -30.04 23.27 -20.49
C LEU A 764 -29.44 23.87 -21.76
N GLY A 765 -29.53 23.15 -22.88
CA GLY A 765 -28.90 23.53 -24.14
C GLY A 765 -27.41 23.18 -24.15
N CYS A 766 -26.62 23.96 -24.90
CA CYS A 766 -25.19 23.71 -25.06
C CYS A 766 -24.40 24.20 -23.84
N GLY A 767 -23.86 23.26 -23.05
CA GLY A 767 -23.17 23.57 -21.79
C GLY A 767 -21.97 24.51 -21.91
N VAL A 768 -21.22 24.44 -23.02
CA VAL A 768 -20.08 25.34 -23.28
C VAL A 768 -20.55 26.74 -23.71
N CYS A 769 -21.56 26.85 -24.57
CA CYS A 769 -22.04 28.16 -25.04
C CYS A 769 -22.79 28.92 -23.94
N ARG A 770 -23.50 28.21 -23.05
CA ARG A 770 -24.22 28.83 -21.93
C ARG A 770 -23.32 29.73 -21.09
N ASN A 771 -22.10 29.27 -20.79
CA ASN A 771 -21.15 30.00 -19.95
C ASN A 771 -20.44 31.14 -20.68
N ALA A 772 -20.44 31.14 -22.03
CA ALA A 772 -19.94 32.25 -22.84
C ALA A 772 -20.94 33.39 -23.01
N HIS A 773 -22.24 33.15 -22.79
CA HIS A 773 -23.28 34.18 -22.86
C HIS A 773 -23.50 34.94 -21.54
N THR A 774 -22.84 34.50 -20.47
CA THR A 774 -22.81 35.17 -19.15
C THR A 774 -21.67 36.19 -19.00
N PHE A 775 -20.87 36.41 -20.05
CA PHE A 775 -19.82 37.44 -20.12
C PHE A 775 -20.13 38.51 -21.15
#